data_AF-A0A3D4CGR3-F1
#
_entry.id   AF-A0A3D4CGR3-F1
#
_cell.length_a   1.000
_cell.length_b   1.000
_cell.length_c   1.000
_cell.angle_alpha   90.00
_cell.angle_beta   90.00
_cell.angle_gamma   90.00
#
_symmetry.space_group_name_H-M   'P 1'
#
loop_
_entity.id
_entity.type
_entity.pdbx_description
1 polymer ?
#
loop_
_entity_poly.entity_id
_entity_poly.type
_entity_poly.pdbx_seq_one_letter_code
_entity_poly.pdbx_strand_id
1 'polypeptide(L)'
;MILYEHKSTNCISICKKYCNLLKNYAGGNILKKIISIALSLIIVITASLPVTVQAQTYVESLMSLGFPQSYAEKLEKLHKKYPNWIFKPLITNLDWSTAVNGERSKHSNQLISLSATNDKSMFCDCHSCLKNGNYVIREASNWVSASKTAVEYYMDPRNFLDEKQIFQFESTSYDGTQTKEGVEAILVGTWMHDSLISYLTTGQSQKTYDSTTKYSDVIMKAAQDFGMNAYYIASKIKQENGGRTNAATAVNGSTSPFQGIYNYFNIGAYAGAKDGLAWAAGFLKANTNTMLYSNDPNVDPTGGVATPISNGQYMTWRANKGNYYYVRLYNETSSGYQEGASGYVAKSDCRTSYLGDTSNGYGRPWSNPYKAIYYGTKYVANSFKTQNSGYLQKFNVSPSSQNKYTNEYMKNVQGAASEAVMAYNGYEKAGILSMTRTFYIPIYQNMKDEISISVVDATENSVTISWNKIENATNYQVQYQDVYGNWIDYAFTADTAITFANLQPASLFAVRIRAFTQKGQEASWGNFFQINVATKPSQVTNLKLTSSDTSITAKWSAVSGASGYRIYVYDSSTKKYKLKKTASSTSSKITGLKPNKTYKVKVAAFKSCDNMIFVGTKSKAIKIKTKNKRVTLSSAKSKKKKKITVKWKKKSGISGYQVMWSTSSNFKKNFLSRKISGSSKTSTTLTTAKSKKKYYVRVRAYKKRGKKYTYYSWSKTIKVKVK
;
A
#
# COMPACT_ATOMS: atom_id res chain seq x y z
N MET A 1 13.40 35.52 -21.80
CA MET A 1 12.42 36.63 -21.84
C MET A 1 12.48 37.36 -20.48
N ILE A 2 13.14 38.52 -20.50
CA ILE A 2 13.04 39.76 -19.68
C ILE A 2 12.47 39.74 -18.23
N LEU A 3 13.26 40.35 -17.29
CA LEU A 3 13.01 40.92 -15.93
C LEU A 3 12.79 39.93 -14.76
N TYR A 4 13.53 39.95 -13.64
CA TYR A 4 13.81 41.10 -12.74
C TYR A 4 15.14 40.96 -11.97
N GLU A 5 16.00 41.98 -12.07
CA GLU A 5 17.04 42.33 -11.09
C GLU A 5 16.47 43.35 -10.06
N HIS A 6 17.12 43.43 -8.90
CA HIS A 6 16.94 44.43 -7.81
C HIS A 6 15.70 44.36 -6.90
N LYS A 7 15.90 43.80 -5.68
CA LYS A 7 15.72 44.48 -4.36
C LYS A 7 15.86 43.48 -3.20
N SER A 8 17.05 43.34 -2.61
CA SER A 8 17.17 42.79 -1.24
C SER A 8 18.35 43.31 -0.40
N THR A 9 19.03 44.39 -0.84
CA THR A 9 20.24 44.90 -0.17
C THR A 9 20.02 46.04 0.83
N ASN A 10 18.79 46.56 1.01
CA ASN A 10 18.55 47.76 1.85
C ASN A 10 18.02 47.52 3.28
N CYS A 11 17.64 46.30 3.69
CA CYS A 11 17.17 46.09 5.08
C CYS A 11 18.30 45.99 6.13
N ILE A 12 19.53 45.63 5.72
CA ILE A 12 20.63 45.39 6.68
C ILE A 12 21.37 46.69 7.04
N SER A 13 21.41 47.66 6.13
CA SER A 13 22.06 48.97 6.34
C SER A 13 21.27 49.83 7.34
N ILE A 14 19.94 49.87 7.21
CA ILE A 14 19.04 50.63 8.09
C ILE A 14 19.07 50.06 9.52
N CYS A 15 19.03 48.73 9.67
CA CYS A 15 19.10 48.08 11.00
C CYS A 15 20.41 48.37 11.77
N LYS A 16 21.55 48.52 11.07
CA LYS A 16 22.83 48.89 11.72
C LYS A 16 22.87 50.34 12.19
N LYS A 17 22.21 51.26 11.46
CA LYS A 17 22.16 52.69 11.81
C LYS A 17 21.28 52.93 13.06
N TYR A 18 20.14 52.23 13.18
CA TYR A 18 19.27 52.33 14.35
C TYR A 18 19.81 51.60 15.61
N CYS A 19 20.55 50.48 15.43
CA CYS A 19 21.17 49.77 16.56
C CYS A 19 22.29 50.57 17.26
N ASN A 20 22.99 51.44 16.53
CA ASN A 20 24.04 52.29 17.11
C ASN A 20 23.47 53.53 17.80
N LEU A 21 22.32 54.06 17.36
CA LEU A 21 21.60 55.15 18.03
C LEU A 21 20.99 54.71 19.38
N LEU A 22 20.49 53.48 19.47
CA LEU A 22 19.85 52.96 20.70
C LEU A 22 20.81 52.64 21.85
N LYS A 23 22.13 52.55 21.60
CA LYS A 23 23.14 52.33 22.66
C LYS A 23 23.46 53.58 23.48
N ASN A 24 23.18 54.78 22.95
CA ASN A 24 23.63 56.02 23.55
C ASN A 24 22.56 56.72 24.42
N TYR A 25 21.30 56.24 24.49
CA TYR A 25 20.22 57.02 25.13
C TYR A 25 19.25 56.28 26.07
N ALA A 26 19.41 54.98 26.36
CA ALA A 26 18.39 54.25 27.12
C ALA A 26 18.92 53.61 28.41
N GLY A 27 18.59 54.23 29.55
CA GLY A 27 18.74 53.66 30.89
C GLY A 27 17.97 52.34 31.06
N GLY A 28 18.48 51.48 31.95
CA GLY A 28 18.23 50.03 32.01
C GLY A 28 16.79 49.51 32.15
N ASN A 29 15.79 50.38 32.28
CA ASN A 29 14.37 49.97 32.28
C ASN A 29 13.75 49.89 30.87
N ILE A 30 14.21 50.69 29.90
CA ILE A 30 13.70 50.63 28.52
C ILE A 30 14.21 49.37 27.81
N LEU A 31 15.46 48.95 28.09
CA LEU A 31 16.03 47.72 27.53
C LEU A 31 15.27 46.46 27.96
N LYS A 32 14.68 46.43 29.17
CA LYS A 32 13.83 45.31 29.64
C LYS A 32 12.47 45.27 28.95
N LYS A 33 11.88 46.43 28.64
CA LYS A 33 10.64 46.52 27.84
C LYS A 33 10.90 46.12 26.38
N ILE A 34 12.02 46.55 25.78
CA ILE A 34 12.41 46.14 24.41
C ILE A 34 12.74 44.65 24.35
N ILE A 35 13.41 44.08 25.35
CA ILE A 35 13.66 42.63 25.43
C ILE A 35 12.36 41.86 25.63
N SER A 36 11.41 42.35 26.44
CA SER A 36 10.10 41.70 26.59
C SER A 36 9.29 41.75 25.29
N ILE A 37 9.24 42.90 24.61
CA ILE A 37 8.56 43.03 23.32
C ILE A 37 9.25 42.18 22.23
N ALA A 38 10.59 42.09 22.24
CA ALA A 38 11.32 41.21 21.34
C ALA A 38 11.13 39.72 21.67
N LEU A 39 10.98 39.33 22.95
CA LEU A 39 10.64 37.96 23.33
C LEU A 39 9.18 37.63 23.00
N SER A 40 8.25 38.56 23.13
CA SER A 40 6.86 38.41 22.70
C SER A 40 6.76 38.30 21.17
N LEU A 41 7.50 39.11 20.42
CA LEU A 41 7.62 38.99 18.95
C LEU A 41 8.32 37.69 18.53
N ILE A 42 9.32 37.21 19.27
CA ILE A 42 9.94 35.91 19.01
C ILE A 42 8.96 34.76 19.32
N ILE A 43 8.10 34.87 20.34
CA ILE A 43 7.07 33.87 20.64
C ILE A 43 5.97 33.86 19.56
N VAL A 44 5.59 35.02 19.02
CA VAL A 44 4.66 35.14 17.90
C VAL A 44 5.27 34.70 16.56
N ILE A 45 6.60 34.86 16.37
CA ILE A 45 7.34 34.37 15.19
C ILE A 45 7.69 32.87 15.30
N THR A 46 7.80 32.30 16.50
CA THR A 46 7.94 30.84 16.69
C THR A 46 6.62 30.07 16.65
N ALA A 47 5.47 30.77 16.66
CA ALA A 47 4.15 30.20 16.46
C ALA A 47 3.68 30.26 14.98
N SER A 48 4.52 30.73 14.06
CA SER A 48 4.15 30.95 12.65
C SER A 48 5.29 30.58 11.67
N LEU A 49 6.01 29.51 11.96
CA LEU A 49 6.55 28.69 10.88
C LEU A 49 5.79 27.38 10.91
N PRO A 50 4.81 27.15 10.01
CA PRO A 50 4.31 25.82 9.84
C PRO A 50 5.53 24.98 9.46
N VAL A 51 5.95 24.09 10.35
CA VAL A 51 6.56 22.86 9.88
C VAL A 51 5.41 22.20 9.14
N THR A 52 5.28 22.50 7.85
CA THR A 52 4.51 21.66 6.95
C THR A 52 5.28 20.35 6.92
N VAL A 53 4.97 19.46 7.87
CA VAL A 53 4.87 18.06 7.53
C VAL A 53 3.81 18.06 6.44
N GLN A 54 4.25 18.15 5.19
CA GLN A 54 3.34 17.98 4.07
C GLN A 54 2.76 16.58 4.29
N ALA A 55 1.47 16.51 4.61
CA ALA A 55 0.79 15.23 4.65
C ALA A 55 1.03 14.60 3.28
N GLN A 56 1.50 13.35 3.28
CA GLN A 56 1.70 12.59 2.06
C GLN A 56 0.40 12.66 1.25
N THR A 57 0.48 13.06 -0.02
CA THR A 57 -0.72 13.12 -0.86
C THR A 57 -1.32 11.72 -0.97
N TYR A 58 -2.64 11.61 -1.22
CA TYR A 58 -3.24 10.28 -1.37
C TYR A 58 -2.61 9.51 -2.54
N VAL A 59 -2.24 10.21 -3.62
CA VAL A 59 -1.44 9.67 -4.73
C VAL A 59 -0.11 9.08 -4.22
N GLU A 60 0.67 9.84 -3.46
CA GLU A 60 1.92 9.33 -2.86
C GLU A 60 1.67 8.13 -1.95
N SER A 61 0.54 8.08 -1.23
CA SER A 61 0.17 6.95 -0.37
C SER A 61 -0.12 5.69 -1.18
N LEU A 62 -0.86 5.80 -2.28
CA LEU A 62 -1.13 4.69 -3.20
C LEU A 62 0.16 4.22 -3.88
N MET A 63 1.02 5.14 -4.28
CA MET A 63 2.33 4.80 -4.85
C MET A 63 3.20 4.03 -3.85
N SER A 64 3.14 4.39 -2.56
CA SER A 64 3.85 3.65 -1.50
C SER A 64 3.32 2.24 -1.27
N LEU A 65 2.06 1.96 -1.64
CA LEU A 65 1.48 0.61 -1.64
C LEU A 65 1.91 -0.22 -2.86
N GLY A 66 2.50 0.41 -3.88
CA GLY A 66 2.97 -0.26 -5.10
C GLY A 66 2.15 0.05 -6.35
N PHE A 67 1.23 1.02 -6.32
CA PHE A 67 0.55 1.48 -7.52
C PHE A 67 1.47 2.36 -8.39
N PRO A 68 1.52 2.14 -9.71
CA PRO A 68 2.10 3.13 -10.62
C PRO A 68 1.32 4.45 -10.57
N GLN A 69 2.00 5.56 -10.87
CA GLN A 69 1.38 6.89 -10.85
C GLN A 69 0.12 6.98 -11.72
N SER A 70 0.13 6.36 -12.91
CA SER A 70 -1.02 6.33 -13.83
C SER A 70 -2.27 5.69 -13.24
N TYR A 71 -2.12 4.79 -12.26
CA TYR A 71 -3.23 4.22 -11.49
C TYR A 71 -3.62 5.17 -10.37
N ALA A 72 -2.63 5.61 -9.59
CA ALA A 72 -2.84 6.42 -8.39
C ALA A 72 -3.63 7.71 -8.66
N GLU A 73 -3.39 8.38 -9.79
CA GLU A 73 -4.13 9.60 -10.17
C GLU A 73 -5.62 9.33 -10.46
N LYS A 74 -5.95 8.20 -11.11
CA LYS A 74 -7.34 7.82 -11.37
C LYS A 74 -8.06 7.40 -10.08
N LEU A 75 -7.36 6.64 -9.24
CA LEU A 75 -7.87 6.19 -7.94
C LEU A 75 -8.09 7.33 -6.96
N GLU A 76 -7.25 8.37 -6.98
CA GLU A 76 -7.46 9.57 -6.15
C GLU A 76 -8.79 10.25 -6.49
N LYS A 77 -9.15 10.34 -7.78
CA LYS A 77 -10.44 10.92 -8.21
C LYS A 77 -11.61 10.12 -7.65
N LEU A 78 -11.52 8.79 -7.67
CA LEU A 78 -12.54 7.92 -7.10
C LEU A 78 -12.60 8.02 -5.58
N HIS A 79 -11.46 8.07 -4.90
CA HIS A 79 -11.41 8.23 -3.44
C HIS A 79 -12.03 9.54 -2.96
N LYS A 80 -11.83 10.64 -3.70
CA LYS A 80 -12.45 11.93 -3.40
C LYS A 80 -13.98 11.86 -3.44
N LYS A 81 -14.54 11.07 -4.35
CA LYS A 81 -15.99 10.84 -4.47
C LYS A 81 -16.51 9.80 -3.47
N TYR A 82 -15.71 8.76 -3.20
CA TYR A 82 -16.04 7.63 -2.32
C TYR A 82 -14.93 7.39 -1.28
N PRO A 83 -14.92 8.15 -0.17
CA PRO A 83 -13.84 8.09 0.82
C PRO A 83 -13.68 6.72 1.51
N ASN A 84 -14.74 5.90 1.53
CA ASN A 84 -14.73 4.57 2.15
C ASN A 84 -14.25 3.46 1.20
N TRP A 85 -13.97 3.78 -0.08
CA TRP A 85 -13.41 2.80 -1.01
C TRP A 85 -11.92 2.62 -0.75
N ILE A 86 -11.52 1.35 -0.64
CA ILE A 86 -10.18 0.91 -0.31
C ILE A 86 -9.56 0.28 -1.56
N PHE A 87 -8.47 0.88 -2.06
CA PHE A 87 -7.73 0.36 -3.21
C PHE A 87 -6.48 -0.39 -2.75
N LYS A 88 -6.34 -1.64 -3.20
CA LYS A 88 -5.17 -2.48 -2.91
C LYS A 88 -4.55 -2.98 -4.22
N PRO A 89 -3.23 -2.88 -4.38
CA PRO A 89 -2.58 -3.42 -5.57
C PRO A 89 -2.54 -4.94 -5.48
N LEU A 90 -2.88 -5.61 -6.59
CA LEU A 90 -2.69 -7.04 -6.80
C LEU A 90 -1.47 -7.22 -7.71
N ILE A 91 -0.30 -7.40 -7.10
CA ILE A 91 0.95 -7.60 -7.83
C ILE A 91 0.91 -8.97 -8.52
N THR A 92 0.73 -8.97 -9.84
CA THR A 92 0.56 -10.21 -10.63
C THR A 92 1.86 -11.01 -10.75
N ASN A 93 3.02 -10.34 -10.61
CA ASN A 93 4.36 -10.85 -10.96
C ASN A 93 4.49 -11.28 -12.43
N LEU A 94 3.63 -10.77 -13.30
CA LEU A 94 3.67 -11.05 -14.73
C LEU A 94 4.18 -9.83 -15.49
N ASP A 95 5.09 -10.07 -16.43
CA ASP A 95 5.38 -9.14 -17.51
C ASP A 95 4.14 -8.99 -18.40
N TRP A 96 3.82 -7.75 -18.80
CA TRP A 96 2.62 -7.42 -19.56
C TRP A 96 2.51 -8.22 -20.87
N SER A 97 3.61 -8.31 -21.64
CA SER A 97 3.63 -9.06 -22.90
C SER A 97 3.39 -10.55 -22.64
N THR A 98 3.99 -11.09 -21.57
CA THR A 98 3.79 -12.49 -21.16
C THR A 98 2.34 -12.76 -20.77
N ALA A 99 1.70 -11.87 -20.02
CA ALA A 99 0.30 -12.01 -19.61
C ALA A 99 -0.65 -12.01 -20.82
N VAL A 100 -0.49 -11.03 -21.72
CA VAL A 100 -1.31 -10.91 -22.94
C VAL A 100 -1.13 -12.12 -23.85
N ASN A 101 0.10 -12.59 -24.04
CA ASN A 101 0.37 -13.77 -24.87
C ASN A 101 -0.18 -15.06 -24.23
N GLY A 102 -0.12 -15.18 -22.90
CA GLY A 102 -0.72 -16.27 -22.15
C GLY A 102 -2.22 -16.36 -22.37
N GLU A 103 -2.93 -15.24 -22.20
CA GLU A 103 -4.37 -15.16 -22.43
C GLU A 103 -4.78 -15.47 -23.87
N ARG A 104 -3.96 -15.04 -24.82
CA ARG A 104 -4.23 -15.25 -26.24
C ARG A 104 -3.72 -16.58 -26.79
N SER A 105 -3.07 -17.42 -25.98
CA SER A 105 -2.53 -18.70 -26.45
C SER A 105 -3.58 -19.58 -27.16
N LYS A 106 -4.84 -19.50 -26.72
CA LYS A 106 -6.00 -20.10 -27.39
C LYS A 106 -6.98 -19.02 -27.84
N HIS A 107 -6.92 -18.66 -29.13
CA HIS A 107 -7.80 -17.65 -29.73
C HIS A 107 -9.30 -17.97 -29.56
N SER A 108 -9.68 -19.24 -29.40
CA SER A 108 -11.07 -19.66 -29.17
C SER A 108 -11.59 -19.37 -27.75
N ASN A 109 -10.69 -19.00 -26.83
CA ASN A 109 -11.04 -18.70 -25.44
C ASN A 109 -11.20 -17.18 -25.19
N GLN A 110 -10.71 -16.35 -26.10
CA GLN A 110 -10.85 -14.90 -26.03
C GLN A 110 -11.78 -14.44 -27.15
N LEU A 111 -13.04 -14.18 -26.80
CA LEU A 111 -14.11 -13.87 -27.74
C LEU A 111 -14.57 -12.42 -27.61
N ILE A 112 -15.00 -11.85 -28.72
CA ILE A 112 -15.65 -10.54 -28.80
C ILE A 112 -16.76 -10.63 -29.85
N SER A 113 -17.89 -9.97 -29.59
CA SER A 113 -19.01 -9.94 -30.53
C SER A 113 -18.75 -8.93 -31.66
N LEU A 114 -19.11 -9.26 -32.89
CA LEU A 114 -19.02 -8.35 -34.04
C LEU A 114 -19.88 -7.09 -33.86
N SER A 115 -20.94 -7.15 -33.05
CA SER A 115 -21.77 -5.98 -32.75
C SER A 115 -21.24 -5.14 -31.59
N ALA A 116 -20.16 -5.54 -30.93
CA ALA A 116 -19.62 -4.82 -29.77
C ALA A 116 -18.92 -3.51 -30.17
N THR A 117 -18.36 -3.45 -31.38
CA THR A 117 -17.60 -2.30 -31.87
C THR A 117 -17.50 -2.35 -33.39
N ASN A 118 -17.40 -1.18 -34.02
CA ASN A 118 -17.11 -1.06 -35.45
C ASN A 118 -15.60 -1.03 -35.73
N ASP A 119 -14.75 -1.00 -34.69
CA ASP A 119 -13.29 -1.01 -34.83
C ASP A 119 -12.78 -2.42 -35.15
N LYS A 120 -12.43 -2.63 -36.43
CA LYS A 120 -11.92 -3.91 -36.91
C LYS A 120 -10.61 -4.35 -36.24
N SER A 121 -9.85 -3.43 -35.65
CA SER A 121 -8.61 -3.75 -34.95
C SER A 121 -8.85 -4.58 -33.67
N MET A 122 -10.09 -4.65 -33.19
CA MET A 122 -10.49 -5.48 -32.04
C MET A 122 -10.71 -6.95 -32.38
N PHE A 123 -10.80 -7.29 -33.67
CA PHE A 123 -11.04 -8.66 -34.15
C PHE A 123 -9.74 -9.29 -34.64
N CYS A 124 -9.50 -10.56 -34.31
CA CYS A 124 -8.30 -11.24 -34.74
C CYS A 124 -8.33 -11.54 -36.24
N ASP A 125 -7.30 -11.11 -36.95
CA ASP A 125 -7.14 -11.21 -38.41
C ASP A 125 -6.13 -12.28 -38.84
N CYS A 126 -5.63 -13.11 -37.91
CA CYS A 126 -4.71 -14.18 -38.27
C CYS A 126 -5.39 -15.23 -39.17
N HIS A 127 -4.60 -16.00 -39.90
CA HIS A 127 -5.08 -16.97 -40.89
C HIS A 127 -6.12 -17.98 -40.33
N SER A 128 -6.07 -18.31 -39.04
CA SER A 128 -7.03 -19.23 -38.40
C SER A 128 -8.30 -18.55 -37.87
N CYS A 129 -8.35 -17.22 -37.85
CA CYS A 129 -9.46 -16.40 -37.34
C CYS A 129 -10.17 -15.59 -38.44
N LEU A 130 -9.50 -15.34 -39.58
CA LEU A 130 -10.08 -14.67 -40.75
C LEU A 130 -9.87 -15.55 -42.00
N LYS A 131 -10.97 -16.01 -42.61
CA LYS A 131 -10.95 -16.87 -43.79
C LYS A 131 -11.74 -16.24 -44.92
N ASN A 132 -11.11 -16.08 -46.09
CA ASN A 132 -11.74 -15.49 -47.28
C ASN A 132 -12.40 -14.12 -46.99
N GLY A 133 -11.74 -13.28 -46.18
CA GLY A 133 -12.25 -11.97 -45.77
C GLY A 133 -13.35 -11.98 -44.71
N ASN A 134 -13.78 -13.16 -44.23
CA ASN A 134 -14.82 -13.32 -43.21
C ASN A 134 -14.24 -13.85 -41.89
N TYR A 135 -14.67 -13.26 -40.78
CA TYR A 135 -14.24 -13.72 -39.46
C TYR A 135 -14.86 -15.08 -39.13
N VAL A 136 -14.08 -15.97 -38.53
CA VAL A 136 -14.53 -17.29 -38.10
C VAL A 136 -15.42 -17.13 -36.86
N ILE A 137 -16.69 -17.48 -36.98
CA ILE A 137 -17.63 -17.52 -35.86
C ILE A 137 -17.23 -18.66 -34.91
N ARG A 138 -17.10 -18.33 -33.63
CA ARG A 138 -16.71 -19.25 -32.55
C ARG A 138 -17.89 -19.70 -31.70
N GLU A 139 -18.89 -18.85 -31.56
CA GLU A 139 -20.06 -19.07 -30.70
C GLU A 139 -21.26 -18.26 -31.21
N ALA A 140 -22.47 -18.80 -31.02
CA ALA A 140 -23.71 -18.24 -31.54
C ALA A 140 -23.60 -17.82 -33.02
N SER A 141 -24.16 -16.67 -33.40
CA SER A 141 -24.15 -16.16 -34.78
C SER A 141 -23.12 -15.06 -35.05
N ASN A 142 -22.52 -14.45 -34.02
CA ASN A 142 -21.71 -13.23 -34.20
C ASN A 142 -20.47 -13.10 -33.30
N TRP A 143 -20.08 -14.14 -32.54
CA TRP A 143 -18.89 -14.08 -31.70
C TRP A 143 -17.65 -14.57 -32.44
N VAL A 144 -16.59 -13.77 -32.42
CA VAL A 144 -15.32 -14.04 -33.12
C VAL A 144 -14.15 -13.95 -32.14
N SER A 145 -12.98 -14.42 -32.56
CA SER A 145 -11.76 -14.32 -31.73
C SER A 145 -11.30 -12.86 -31.58
N ALA A 146 -11.00 -12.45 -30.35
CA ALA A 146 -10.46 -11.12 -30.03
C ALA A 146 -9.01 -10.97 -30.50
N SER A 147 -8.67 -9.78 -31.01
CA SER A 147 -7.31 -9.44 -31.45
C SER A 147 -6.35 -9.28 -30.27
N LYS A 148 -5.05 -9.07 -30.56
CA LYS A 148 -4.08 -8.68 -29.53
C LYS A 148 -4.47 -7.35 -28.89
N THR A 149 -4.83 -6.37 -29.71
CA THR A 149 -5.25 -5.04 -29.26
C THR A 149 -6.46 -5.10 -28.34
N ALA A 150 -7.47 -5.93 -28.65
CA ALA A 150 -8.64 -6.09 -27.79
C ALA A 150 -8.26 -6.67 -26.42
N VAL A 151 -7.43 -7.73 -26.39
CA VAL A 151 -7.00 -8.32 -25.12
C VAL A 151 -6.14 -7.34 -24.32
N GLU A 152 -5.20 -6.62 -24.96
CA GLU A 152 -4.42 -5.54 -24.31
C GLU A 152 -5.35 -4.48 -23.70
N TYR A 153 -6.39 -4.06 -24.41
CA TYR A 153 -7.33 -3.06 -23.94
C TYR A 153 -8.12 -3.52 -22.70
N TYR A 154 -8.71 -4.73 -22.74
CA TYR A 154 -9.56 -5.23 -21.66
C TYR A 154 -8.77 -5.78 -20.45
N MET A 155 -7.52 -6.19 -20.65
CA MET A 155 -6.62 -6.57 -19.55
C MET A 155 -5.96 -5.37 -18.86
N ASP A 156 -5.97 -4.18 -19.46
CA ASP A 156 -5.31 -3.02 -18.84
C ASP A 156 -6.25 -2.37 -17.82
N PRO A 157 -5.99 -2.49 -16.49
CA PRO A 157 -6.91 -1.96 -15.49
C PRO A 157 -7.06 -0.45 -15.58
N ARG A 158 -6.05 0.26 -16.12
CA ARG A 158 -6.06 1.72 -16.28
C ARG A 158 -7.22 2.16 -17.15
N ASN A 159 -7.72 1.35 -18.08
CA ASN A 159 -8.86 1.68 -18.93
C ASN A 159 -10.19 1.69 -18.19
N PHE A 160 -10.24 1.16 -16.96
CA PHE A 160 -11.48 0.90 -16.23
C PHE A 160 -11.46 1.43 -14.78
N LEU A 161 -10.50 2.31 -14.44
CA LEU A 161 -10.47 3.01 -13.15
C LEU A 161 -11.40 4.23 -13.17
N ASP A 162 -12.66 3.98 -13.49
CA ASP A 162 -13.77 4.94 -13.42
C ASP A 162 -14.82 4.46 -12.41
N GLU A 163 -15.85 5.26 -12.21
CA GLU A 163 -16.87 5.04 -11.18
C GLU A 163 -17.67 3.74 -11.35
N LYS A 164 -17.80 3.23 -12.59
CA LYS A 164 -18.66 2.09 -12.91
C LYS A 164 -17.85 0.84 -13.14
N GLN A 165 -16.84 0.91 -14.01
CA GLN A 165 -16.09 -0.27 -14.44
C GLN A 165 -15.05 -0.73 -13.40
N ILE A 166 -14.75 0.07 -12.36
CA ILE A 166 -13.87 -0.35 -11.27
C ILE A 166 -14.40 -1.57 -10.50
N PHE A 167 -15.72 -1.81 -10.52
CA PHE A 167 -16.34 -2.94 -9.84
C PHE A 167 -15.91 -4.32 -10.36
N GLN A 168 -15.26 -4.40 -11.52
CA GLN A 168 -14.61 -5.65 -11.95
C GLN A 168 -13.46 -6.05 -11.02
N PHE A 169 -12.90 -5.09 -10.28
CA PHE A 169 -11.83 -5.30 -9.30
C PHE A 169 -12.36 -5.42 -7.85
N GLU A 170 -13.67 -5.30 -7.63
CA GLU A 170 -14.27 -5.46 -6.30
C GLU A 170 -13.97 -6.87 -5.76
N SER A 171 -13.51 -6.92 -4.50
CA SER A 171 -13.24 -8.16 -3.80
C SER A 171 -14.52 -8.96 -3.59
N THR A 172 -14.55 -10.19 -4.10
CA THR A 172 -15.58 -11.17 -3.76
C THR A 172 -15.27 -11.91 -2.47
N SER A 173 -14.19 -11.56 -1.75
CA SER A 173 -13.86 -12.11 -0.43
C SER A 173 -14.51 -11.34 0.71
N TYR A 174 -14.93 -12.04 1.75
CA TYR A 174 -15.35 -11.44 3.01
C TYR A 174 -14.16 -10.80 3.72
N ASP A 175 -14.30 -9.54 4.12
CA ASP A 175 -13.24 -8.78 4.82
C ASP A 175 -13.71 -8.15 6.14
N GLY A 176 -14.92 -8.51 6.60
CA GLY A 176 -15.52 -8.01 7.83
C GLY A 176 -16.14 -6.63 7.73
N THR A 177 -16.12 -6.00 6.55
CA THR A 177 -16.71 -4.67 6.34
C THR A 177 -18.18 -4.73 5.93
N GLN A 178 -18.66 -5.88 5.48
CA GLN A 178 -20.05 -6.07 5.08
C GLN A 178 -20.97 -6.16 6.30
N THR A 179 -22.14 -5.56 6.19
CA THR A 179 -23.16 -5.50 7.26
C THR A 179 -24.49 -6.10 6.82
N LYS A 180 -25.30 -6.52 7.80
CA LYS A 180 -26.66 -7.02 7.55
C LYS A 180 -27.52 -5.96 6.89
N GLU A 181 -27.40 -4.70 7.30
CA GLU A 181 -28.10 -3.55 6.73
C GLU A 181 -27.76 -3.34 5.25
N GLY A 182 -26.48 -3.54 4.87
CA GLY A 182 -26.07 -3.46 3.46
C GLY A 182 -26.61 -4.62 2.62
N VAL A 183 -26.70 -5.83 3.19
CA VAL A 183 -27.38 -6.95 2.53
C VAL A 183 -28.86 -6.63 2.34
N GLU A 184 -29.52 -6.09 3.36
CA GLU A 184 -30.93 -5.72 3.27
C GLU A 184 -31.18 -4.63 2.22
N ALA A 185 -30.31 -3.62 2.15
CA ALA A 185 -30.38 -2.59 1.13
C ALA A 185 -30.29 -3.17 -0.30
N ILE A 186 -29.47 -4.20 -0.51
CA ILE A 186 -29.41 -4.92 -1.79
C ILE A 186 -30.71 -5.67 -2.03
N LEU A 187 -31.27 -6.34 -1.02
CA LEU A 187 -32.49 -7.13 -1.16
C LEU A 187 -33.76 -6.27 -1.37
N VAL A 188 -33.72 -4.96 -1.14
CA VAL A 188 -34.85 -4.04 -1.39
C VAL A 188 -35.50 -4.30 -2.76
N GLY A 189 -36.83 -4.41 -2.75
CA GLY A 189 -37.63 -4.70 -3.93
C GLY A 189 -37.78 -6.20 -4.24
N THR A 190 -37.21 -7.08 -3.41
CA THR A 190 -37.43 -8.53 -3.47
C THR A 190 -38.32 -9.02 -2.33
N TRP A 191 -38.96 -10.19 -2.48
CA TRP A 191 -39.70 -10.85 -1.38
C TRP A 191 -38.81 -11.31 -0.22
N MET A 192 -37.48 -11.26 -0.39
CA MET A 192 -36.51 -11.65 0.65
C MET A 192 -36.18 -10.50 1.59
N HIS A 193 -36.50 -9.25 1.21
CA HIS A 193 -36.17 -8.07 1.99
C HIS A 193 -36.87 -8.09 3.36
N ASP A 194 -36.09 -7.90 4.42
CA ASP A 194 -36.49 -7.85 5.81
C ASP A 194 -37.36 -9.02 6.28
N SER A 195 -37.31 -10.15 5.55
CA SER A 195 -38.28 -11.24 5.65
C SER A 195 -37.68 -12.48 6.30
N LEU A 196 -38.46 -13.12 7.19
CA LEU A 196 -38.16 -14.45 7.72
C LEU A 196 -38.18 -15.49 6.58
N ILE A 197 -37.38 -16.54 6.71
CA ILE A 197 -37.39 -17.63 5.73
C ILE A 197 -38.68 -18.44 5.87
N SER A 198 -39.60 -18.25 4.92
CA SER A 198 -40.78 -19.11 4.70
C SER A 198 -40.61 -19.89 3.39
N TYR A 199 -41.01 -21.16 3.40
CA TYR A 199 -40.75 -22.08 2.29
C TYR A 199 -41.78 -23.22 2.23
N LEU A 200 -42.01 -23.76 1.03
CA LEU A 200 -42.71 -25.02 0.82
C LEU A 200 -41.78 -26.19 1.14
N THR A 201 -42.26 -27.11 1.96
CA THR A 201 -41.58 -28.38 2.23
C THR A 201 -41.68 -29.32 1.02
N THR A 202 -40.94 -30.42 1.05
CA THR A 202 -41.06 -31.52 0.07
C THR A 202 -42.47 -32.13 0.06
N GLY A 203 -43.23 -31.97 1.15
CA GLY A 203 -44.65 -32.31 1.28
C GLY A 203 -45.62 -31.27 0.72
N GLN A 204 -45.12 -30.14 0.21
CA GLN A 204 -45.90 -28.97 -0.25
C GLN A 204 -46.68 -28.25 0.84
N SER A 205 -46.37 -28.48 2.11
CA SER A 205 -46.83 -27.66 3.21
C SER A 205 -45.93 -26.44 3.41
N GLN A 206 -46.51 -25.26 3.66
CA GLN A 206 -45.76 -24.05 3.98
C GLN A 206 -45.20 -24.13 5.41
N LYS A 207 -43.93 -23.73 5.58
CA LYS A 207 -43.23 -23.74 6.87
C LYS A 207 -42.33 -22.50 6.98
N THR A 208 -42.20 -21.97 8.18
CA THR A 208 -41.16 -20.98 8.53
C THR A 208 -39.97 -21.71 9.13
N TYR A 209 -38.74 -21.36 8.72
CA TYR A 209 -37.51 -22.02 9.17
C TYR A 209 -37.37 -22.00 10.70
N ASP A 210 -37.48 -20.81 11.29
CA ASP A 210 -37.62 -20.55 12.72
C ASP A 210 -38.28 -19.17 12.91
N SER A 211 -38.39 -18.67 14.15
CA SER A 211 -39.05 -17.40 14.45
C SER A 211 -38.18 -16.15 14.27
N THR A 212 -36.89 -16.28 13.91
CA THR A 212 -35.93 -15.16 13.97
C THR A 212 -35.04 -15.00 12.74
N THR A 213 -34.79 -16.06 11.98
CA THR A 213 -33.82 -16.09 10.88
C THR A 213 -34.40 -15.48 9.61
N LYS A 214 -33.81 -14.36 9.18
CA LYS A 214 -34.09 -13.72 7.89
C LYS A 214 -33.17 -14.23 6.78
N TYR A 215 -33.53 -13.95 5.53
CA TYR A 215 -32.66 -14.23 4.38
C TYR A 215 -31.29 -13.57 4.51
N SER A 216 -31.25 -12.32 4.98
CA SER A 216 -30.00 -11.59 5.22
C SER A 216 -29.10 -12.28 6.26
N ASP A 217 -29.67 -12.93 7.27
CA ASP A 217 -28.90 -13.61 8.32
C ASP A 217 -28.12 -14.80 7.75
N VAL A 218 -28.76 -15.57 6.88
CA VAL A 218 -28.12 -16.71 6.22
C VAL A 218 -27.05 -16.26 5.23
N ILE A 219 -27.30 -15.17 4.49
CA ILE A 219 -26.31 -14.57 3.58
C ILE A 219 -25.07 -14.11 4.36
N MET A 220 -25.27 -13.39 5.47
CA MET A 220 -24.18 -12.94 6.33
C MET A 220 -23.41 -14.11 6.96
N LYS A 221 -24.12 -15.13 7.42
CA LYS A 221 -23.50 -16.33 7.99
C LYS A 221 -22.69 -17.10 6.94
N ALA A 222 -23.24 -17.32 5.76
CA ALA A 222 -22.54 -18.00 4.67
C ALA A 222 -21.30 -17.22 4.20
N ALA A 223 -21.41 -15.89 4.14
CA ALA A 223 -20.29 -15.00 3.85
C ALA A 223 -19.13 -15.20 4.83
N GLN A 224 -19.43 -15.21 6.13
CA GLN A 224 -18.45 -15.41 7.21
C GLN A 224 -17.82 -16.80 7.18
N ASP A 225 -18.63 -17.85 7.07
CA ASP A 225 -18.16 -19.23 7.17
C ASP A 225 -17.35 -19.67 5.94
N PHE A 226 -17.64 -19.10 4.76
CA PHE A 226 -17.00 -19.48 3.49
C PHE A 226 -16.11 -18.39 2.89
N GLY A 227 -15.91 -17.28 3.60
CA GLY A 227 -15.00 -16.21 3.20
C GLY A 227 -15.41 -15.46 1.94
N MET A 228 -16.71 -15.39 1.62
CA MET A 228 -17.23 -14.75 0.40
C MET A 228 -17.97 -13.46 0.75
N ASN A 229 -17.84 -12.42 -0.07
CA ASN A 229 -18.42 -11.10 0.17
C ASN A 229 -19.96 -11.20 0.21
N ALA A 230 -20.56 -10.75 1.32
CA ALA A 230 -22.01 -10.83 1.54
C ALA A 230 -22.83 -10.02 0.51
N TYR A 231 -22.31 -8.88 0.05
CA TYR A 231 -22.95 -8.06 -0.97
C TYR A 231 -22.90 -8.73 -2.34
N TYR A 232 -21.81 -9.43 -2.64
CA TYR A 232 -21.71 -10.25 -3.85
C TYR A 232 -22.73 -11.40 -3.82
N ILE A 233 -22.86 -12.11 -2.70
CA ILE A 233 -23.88 -13.17 -2.51
C ILE A 233 -25.29 -12.60 -2.76
N ALA A 234 -25.65 -11.53 -2.05
CA ALA A 234 -26.98 -10.93 -2.15
C ALA A 234 -27.29 -10.45 -3.57
N SER A 235 -26.30 -9.83 -4.23
CA SER A 235 -26.43 -9.33 -5.60
C SER A 235 -26.63 -10.46 -6.60
N LYS A 236 -25.87 -11.56 -6.49
CA LYS A 236 -26.07 -12.75 -7.33
C LYS A 236 -27.45 -13.36 -7.13
N ILE A 237 -27.88 -13.55 -5.89
CA ILE A 237 -29.22 -14.07 -5.58
C ILE A 237 -30.31 -13.18 -6.20
N LYS A 238 -30.18 -11.85 -6.05
CA LYS A 238 -31.13 -10.88 -6.60
C LYS A 238 -31.10 -10.84 -8.14
N GLN A 239 -29.94 -10.95 -8.76
CA GLN A 239 -29.81 -10.97 -10.22
C GLN A 239 -30.51 -12.20 -10.81
N GLU A 240 -30.28 -13.37 -10.22
CA GLU A 240 -30.80 -14.64 -10.73
C GLU A 240 -32.30 -14.82 -10.45
N ASN A 241 -32.78 -14.32 -9.31
CA ASN A 241 -34.11 -14.67 -8.81
C ASN A 241 -34.93 -13.47 -8.29
N GLY A 242 -34.37 -12.27 -8.18
CA GLY A 242 -34.93 -11.16 -7.41
C GLY A 242 -36.10 -10.41 -8.06
N GLY A 243 -37.31 -10.93 -7.90
CA GLY A 243 -38.58 -10.24 -8.17
C GLY A 243 -39.32 -9.79 -6.90
N ARG A 244 -40.44 -9.08 -7.04
CA ARG A 244 -41.31 -8.73 -5.89
C ARG A 244 -42.01 -9.95 -5.28
N THR A 245 -42.17 -11.02 -6.05
CA THR A 245 -42.84 -12.26 -5.69
C THR A 245 -41.94 -13.45 -5.96
N ASN A 246 -42.04 -14.52 -5.17
CA ASN A 246 -41.27 -15.75 -5.29
C ASN A 246 -41.69 -16.64 -6.49
N ALA A 247 -41.82 -16.05 -7.68
CA ALA A 247 -42.35 -16.74 -8.87
C ALA A 247 -41.30 -17.59 -9.60
N ALA A 248 -40.01 -17.33 -9.41
CA ALA A 248 -38.94 -18.04 -10.11
C ALA A 248 -38.91 -19.53 -9.73
N THR A 249 -38.96 -20.40 -10.73
CA THR A 249 -39.12 -21.86 -10.58
C THR A 249 -37.99 -22.52 -9.77
N ALA A 250 -36.79 -21.96 -9.80
CA ALA A 250 -35.63 -22.46 -9.07
C ALA A 250 -35.72 -22.20 -7.55
N VAL A 251 -36.55 -21.26 -7.09
CA VAL A 251 -36.59 -20.78 -5.70
C VAL A 251 -37.98 -20.78 -5.08
N ASN A 252 -39.02 -21.17 -5.82
CA ASN A 252 -40.40 -21.17 -5.34
C ASN A 252 -40.79 -22.45 -4.55
N GLY A 253 -40.03 -23.55 -4.72
CA GLY A 253 -40.27 -24.83 -4.05
C GLY A 253 -41.49 -25.61 -4.52
N SER A 254 -42.22 -25.19 -5.57
CA SER A 254 -43.40 -25.90 -6.09
C SER A 254 -43.12 -26.72 -7.35
N THR A 255 -41.93 -26.55 -7.95
CA THR A 255 -41.57 -27.16 -9.24
C THR A 255 -41.47 -28.69 -9.16
N SER A 256 -42.41 -29.38 -9.80
CA SER A 256 -42.36 -30.84 -10.01
C SER A 256 -41.24 -31.26 -10.99
N PRO A 257 -40.51 -32.37 -10.75
CA PRO A 257 -40.62 -33.33 -9.62
C PRO A 257 -39.74 -33.01 -8.40
N PHE A 258 -39.29 -31.76 -8.27
CA PHE A 258 -38.34 -31.28 -7.26
C PHE A 258 -39.01 -30.40 -6.20
N GLN A 259 -40.27 -30.73 -5.86
CA GLN A 259 -41.02 -30.02 -4.83
C GLN A 259 -40.24 -29.93 -3.52
N GLY A 260 -40.17 -28.73 -2.95
CA GLY A 260 -39.42 -28.42 -1.72
C GLY A 260 -37.90 -28.36 -1.86
N ILE A 261 -37.37 -28.41 -3.09
CA ILE A 261 -35.96 -28.19 -3.38
C ILE A 261 -35.77 -26.75 -3.91
N TYR A 262 -34.67 -26.12 -3.50
CA TYR A 262 -34.37 -24.72 -3.80
C TYR A 262 -32.96 -24.60 -4.37
N ASN A 263 -32.75 -23.67 -5.31
CA ASN A 263 -31.45 -23.33 -5.88
C ASN A 263 -31.36 -21.83 -6.17
N TYR A 264 -30.72 -21.08 -5.26
CA TYR A 264 -30.64 -19.61 -5.30
C TYR A 264 -29.54 -19.06 -6.21
N PHE A 265 -28.68 -19.92 -6.74
CA PHE A 265 -27.52 -19.54 -7.58
C PHE A 265 -27.56 -20.22 -8.96
N ASN A 266 -28.68 -20.87 -9.30
CA ASN A 266 -28.86 -21.61 -10.55
C ASN A 266 -27.74 -22.64 -10.83
N ILE A 267 -27.16 -23.22 -9.76
CA ILE A 267 -26.02 -24.13 -9.87
C ILE A 267 -26.46 -25.41 -10.58
N GLY A 268 -25.75 -25.76 -11.66
CA GLY A 268 -26.05 -26.94 -12.48
C GLY A 268 -27.21 -26.76 -13.46
N ALA A 269 -27.69 -25.53 -13.67
CA ALA A 269 -28.73 -25.25 -14.66
C ALA A 269 -28.13 -24.99 -16.05
N TYR A 270 -28.30 -25.93 -16.98
CA TYR A 270 -27.74 -25.84 -18.34
C TYR A 270 -28.79 -25.47 -19.39
N ALA A 271 -29.93 -26.16 -19.39
CA ALA A 271 -31.08 -25.91 -20.26
C ALA A 271 -32.21 -25.17 -19.53
N GLY A 272 -32.27 -25.25 -18.19
CA GLY A 272 -33.22 -24.48 -17.40
C GLY A 272 -33.21 -24.81 -15.90
N ALA A 273 -34.14 -24.20 -15.17
CA ALA A 273 -34.20 -24.29 -13.71
C ALA A 273 -34.33 -25.72 -13.17
N LYS A 274 -35.00 -26.64 -13.90
CA LYS A 274 -35.17 -28.03 -13.47
C LYS A 274 -33.86 -28.79 -13.39
N ASP A 275 -32.90 -28.52 -14.28
CA ASP A 275 -31.56 -29.13 -14.22
C ASP A 275 -30.84 -28.71 -12.93
N GLY A 276 -30.94 -27.42 -12.59
CA GLY A 276 -30.39 -26.89 -11.35
C GLY A 276 -31.07 -27.46 -10.11
N LEU A 277 -32.38 -27.71 -10.16
CA LEU A 277 -33.12 -28.36 -9.08
C LEU A 277 -32.76 -29.86 -8.94
N ALA A 278 -32.54 -30.56 -10.05
CA ALA A 278 -32.03 -31.93 -10.05
C ALA A 278 -30.64 -32.01 -9.40
N TRP A 279 -29.77 -31.05 -9.74
CA TRP A 279 -28.47 -30.91 -9.11
C TRP A 279 -28.60 -30.66 -7.61
N ALA A 280 -29.47 -29.74 -7.20
CA ALA A 280 -29.71 -29.39 -5.79
C ALA A 280 -30.40 -30.52 -5.00
N ALA A 281 -31.16 -31.40 -5.66
CA ALA A 281 -31.72 -32.62 -5.09
C ALA A 281 -30.65 -33.70 -4.85
N GLY A 282 -29.48 -33.58 -5.48
CA GLY A 282 -28.32 -34.44 -5.26
C GLY A 282 -28.34 -35.75 -6.04
N PHE A 283 -29.08 -35.84 -7.15
CA PHE A 283 -29.09 -37.00 -8.05
C PHE A 283 -29.20 -38.36 -7.34
N LEU A 284 -30.02 -38.41 -6.28
CA LEU A 284 -30.32 -39.64 -5.57
C LEU A 284 -30.92 -40.65 -6.55
N LYS A 285 -30.41 -41.88 -6.52
CA LYS A 285 -30.90 -42.95 -7.39
C LYS A 285 -30.69 -44.33 -6.77
N ALA A 286 -31.44 -45.31 -7.27
CA ALA A 286 -31.23 -46.71 -6.90
C ALA A 286 -29.83 -47.17 -7.37
N ASN A 287 -29.10 -47.87 -6.50
CA ASN A 287 -27.77 -48.43 -6.75
C ASN A 287 -27.82 -49.91 -7.15
N THR A 288 -28.96 -50.56 -6.93
CA THR A 288 -29.29 -51.93 -7.30
C THR A 288 -30.77 -52.00 -7.68
N ASN A 289 -31.21 -53.11 -8.26
CA ASN A 289 -32.64 -53.39 -8.38
C ASN A 289 -33.21 -53.54 -6.96
N THR A 290 -34.26 -52.78 -6.65
CA THR A 290 -34.85 -52.73 -5.29
C THR A 290 -36.36 -52.52 -5.40
N MET A 291 -37.01 -52.31 -4.25
CA MET A 291 -38.46 -52.14 -4.13
C MET A 291 -38.81 -50.73 -3.68
N LEU A 292 -39.82 -50.14 -4.32
CA LEU A 292 -40.54 -48.97 -3.82
C LEU A 292 -41.73 -49.44 -3.01
N TYR A 293 -41.64 -49.29 -1.69
CA TYR A 293 -42.70 -49.63 -0.75
C TYR A 293 -43.69 -48.47 -0.56
N SER A 294 -44.60 -48.62 0.40
CA SER A 294 -45.79 -47.77 0.64
C SER A 294 -45.68 -46.32 0.18
N ASN A 295 -46.70 -45.85 -0.55
CA ASN A 295 -46.80 -44.44 -0.91
C ASN A 295 -47.33 -43.55 0.22
N ASP A 296 -47.86 -44.13 1.31
CA ASP A 296 -48.38 -43.41 2.45
C ASP A 296 -47.23 -43.00 3.42
N PRO A 297 -46.95 -41.70 3.58
CA PRO A 297 -45.89 -41.22 4.46
C PRO A 297 -46.13 -41.51 5.96
N ASN A 298 -47.35 -41.92 6.36
CA ASN A 298 -47.72 -42.11 7.75
C ASN A 298 -47.62 -43.56 8.25
N VAL A 299 -47.59 -44.55 7.36
CA VAL A 299 -47.55 -45.99 7.74
C VAL A 299 -46.13 -46.56 7.80
N ASP A 300 -45.96 -47.76 8.38
CA ASP A 300 -44.68 -48.49 8.35
C ASP A 300 -44.14 -48.56 6.90
N PRO A 301 -42.86 -48.22 6.65
CA PRO A 301 -42.27 -48.26 5.33
C PRO A 301 -42.58 -49.52 4.51
N THR A 302 -42.66 -50.70 5.11
CA THR A 302 -42.91 -51.97 4.39
C THR A 302 -44.39 -52.34 4.27
N GLY A 303 -45.31 -51.50 4.77
CA GLY A 303 -46.76 -51.74 4.70
C GLY A 303 -47.34 -51.48 3.31
N GLY A 304 -48.00 -52.48 2.71
CA GLY A 304 -48.67 -52.35 1.40
C GLY A 304 -47.95 -53.06 0.26
N VAL A 305 -48.41 -52.84 -0.98
CA VAL A 305 -47.85 -53.49 -2.18
C VAL A 305 -46.58 -52.79 -2.63
N ALA A 306 -45.47 -53.51 -2.63
CA ALA A 306 -44.18 -53.00 -3.08
C ALA A 306 -44.02 -53.13 -4.60
N THR A 307 -43.52 -52.09 -5.26
CA THR A 307 -43.29 -52.04 -6.72
C THR A 307 -41.80 -52.16 -7.04
N PRO A 308 -41.36 -53.07 -7.93
CA PRO A 308 -39.96 -53.14 -8.33
C PRO A 308 -39.49 -51.85 -9.01
N ILE A 309 -38.28 -51.39 -8.66
CA ILE A 309 -37.59 -50.29 -9.34
C ILE A 309 -36.18 -50.74 -9.75
N SER A 310 -35.78 -50.38 -10.96
CA SER A 310 -34.50 -50.80 -11.53
C SER A 310 -33.31 -50.03 -10.97
N ASN A 311 -32.14 -50.65 -11.00
CA ASN A 311 -30.86 -49.97 -10.78
C ASN A 311 -30.76 -48.73 -11.69
N GLY A 312 -30.36 -47.60 -11.11
CA GLY A 312 -30.23 -46.33 -11.83
C GLY A 312 -31.47 -45.44 -11.81
N GLN A 313 -32.63 -45.92 -11.31
CA GLN A 313 -33.85 -45.10 -11.20
C GLN A 313 -33.61 -43.85 -10.36
N TYR A 314 -33.83 -42.67 -10.94
CA TYR A 314 -33.70 -41.40 -10.24
C TYR A 314 -34.88 -41.10 -9.34
N MET A 315 -34.60 -40.37 -8.26
CA MET A 315 -35.57 -40.00 -7.25
C MET A 315 -35.19 -38.72 -6.49
N THR A 316 -36.19 -37.99 -6.02
CA THR A 316 -36.05 -36.82 -5.15
C THR A 316 -36.29 -37.26 -3.71
N TRP A 317 -35.37 -36.93 -2.80
CA TRP A 317 -35.56 -37.14 -1.36
C TRP A 317 -36.70 -36.26 -0.84
N ARG A 318 -37.61 -36.84 -0.03
CA ARG A 318 -38.70 -36.09 0.63
C ARG A 318 -38.60 -36.13 2.15
N ALA A 319 -38.35 -37.30 2.74
CA ALA A 319 -38.23 -37.47 4.19
C ALA A 319 -37.38 -38.69 4.57
N ASN A 320 -36.97 -38.74 5.84
CA ASN A 320 -36.31 -39.91 6.43
C ASN A 320 -37.29 -40.67 7.33
N LYS A 321 -37.32 -42.01 7.26
CA LYS A 321 -38.06 -42.86 8.18
C LYS A 321 -37.26 -44.13 8.49
N GLY A 322 -36.64 -44.18 9.67
CA GLY A 322 -35.75 -45.28 10.05
C GLY A 322 -34.66 -45.54 9.00
N ASN A 323 -34.60 -46.78 8.50
CA ASN A 323 -33.66 -47.22 7.46
C ASN A 323 -34.12 -46.93 6.02
N TYR A 324 -35.19 -46.15 5.84
CA TYR A 324 -35.76 -45.83 4.54
C TYR A 324 -35.74 -44.32 4.24
N TYR A 325 -35.64 -43.99 2.95
CA TYR A 325 -35.99 -42.67 2.42
C TYR A 325 -37.42 -42.73 1.88
N TYR A 326 -38.24 -41.73 2.22
CA TYR A 326 -39.45 -41.46 1.44
C TYR A 326 -39.07 -40.57 0.26
N VAL A 327 -39.40 -40.99 -0.95
CA VAL A 327 -38.91 -40.38 -2.19
C VAL A 327 -40.02 -40.13 -3.21
N ARG A 328 -39.72 -39.36 -4.25
CA ARG A 328 -40.51 -39.21 -5.47
C ARG A 328 -39.64 -39.64 -6.64
N LEU A 329 -40.04 -40.66 -7.39
CA LEU A 329 -39.32 -41.07 -8.58
C LEU A 329 -39.45 -40.00 -9.67
N TYR A 330 -38.45 -39.91 -10.54
CA TYR A 330 -38.54 -39.12 -11.76
C TYR A 330 -37.69 -39.72 -12.87
N ASN A 331 -38.05 -39.40 -14.11
CA ASN A 331 -37.29 -39.78 -15.29
C ASN A 331 -36.82 -38.55 -16.05
N GLU A 332 -35.59 -38.62 -16.56
CA GLU A 332 -35.06 -37.66 -17.52
C GLU A 332 -35.57 -38.03 -18.92
N THR A 333 -36.06 -37.03 -19.65
CA THR A 333 -36.66 -37.16 -20.98
C THR A 333 -36.07 -36.10 -21.90
N SER A 334 -36.26 -36.23 -23.21
CA SER A 334 -35.81 -35.22 -24.18
C SER A 334 -36.46 -33.84 -23.97
N SER A 335 -37.62 -33.77 -23.31
CA SER A 335 -38.35 -32.54 -22.98
C SER A 335 -38.19 -32.08 -21.52
N GLY A 336 -37.26 -32.69 -20.76
CA GLY A 336 -36.96 -32.33 -19.36
C GLY A 336 -37.23 -33.47 -18.38
N TYR A 337 -37.95 -33.19 -17.29
CA TYR A 337 -38.15 -34.15 -16.19
C TYR A 337 -39.62 -34.51 -16.01
N GLN A 338 -39.91 -35.81 -15.95
CA GLN A 338 -41.25 -36.36 -15.72
C GLN A 338 -41.36 -36.93 -14.29
N GLU A 339 -42.40 -36.52 -13.57
CA GLU A 339 -42.71 -37.02 -12.22
C GLU A 339 -43.23 -38.46 -12.25
N GLY A 340 -42.79 -39.27 -11.28
CA GLY A 340 -43.22 -40.65 -11.09
C GLY A 340 -43.85 -40.92 -9.73
N ALA A 341 -43.92 -42.20 -9.34
CA ALA A 341 -44.52 -42.63 -8.08
C ALA A 341 -43.74 -42.11 -6.86
N SER A 342 -44.44 -41.97 -5.73
CA SER A 342 -43.82 -41.73 -4.42
C SER A 342 -43.88 -43.00 -3.58
N GLY A 343 -42.90 -43.20 -2.72
CA GLY A 343 -42.87 -44.33 -1.80
C GLY A 343 -41.57 -44.42 -1.00
N TYR A 344 -41.42 -45.49 -0.23
CA TYR A 344 -40.21 -45.75 0.55
C TYR A 344 -39.20 -46.60 -0.21
N VAL A 345 -37.93 -46.27 -0.07
CA VAL A 345 -36.81 -47.07 -0.57
C VAL A 345 -35.75 -47.23 0.51
N ALA A 346 -35.13 -48.41 0.61
CA ALA A 346 -34.10 -48.66 1.60
C ALA A 346 -32.88 -47.75 1.36
N LYS A 347 -32.35 -47.16 2.43
CA LYS A 347 -31.18 -46.27 2.35
C LYS A 347 -29.93 -47.00 1.85
N SER A 348 -29.79 -48.28 2.22
CA SER A 348 -28.70 -49.17 1.78
C SER A 348 -28.65 -49.35 0.27
N ASP A 349 -29.80 -49.23 -0.39
CA ASP A 349 -29.95 -49.54 -1.81
C ASP A 349 -29.83 -48.29 -2.67
N CYS A 350 -29.63 -47.12 -2.04
CA CYS A 350 -29.54 -45.83 -2.69
C CYS A 350 -28.10 -45.37 -2.85
N ARG A 351 -27.77 -44.82 -4.01
CA ARG A 351 -26.50 -44.13 -4.26
C ARG A 351 -26.59 -42.69 -3.73
N THR A 352 -25.81 -42.39 -2.69
CA THR A 352 -25.85 -41.11 -1.96
C THR A 352 -24.61 -40.23 -2.18
N SER A 353 -23.85 -40.47 -3.26
CA SER A 353 -22.55 -39.80 -3.55
C SER A 353 -22.55 -38.28 -3.44
N TYR A 354 -23.70 -37.66 -3.66
CA TYR A 354 -23.90 -36.21 -3.66
C TYR A 354 -24.79 -35.72 -2.51
N LEU A 355 -25.17 -36.59 -1.57
CA LEU A 355 -25.96 -36.19 -0.40
C LEU A 355 -25.07 -35.85 0.79
N GLY A 356 -25.59 -34.98 1.65
CA GLY A 356 -24.95 -34.57 2.89
C GLY A 356 -23.84 -33.54 2.69
N ASP A 357 -23.20 -33.16 3.80
CA ASP A 357 -22.12 -32.19 3.81
C ASP A 357 -20.75 -32.87 3.59
N THR A 358 -20.62 -33.54 2.45
CA THR A 358 -19.34 -34.13 2.00
C THR A 358 -18.68 -33.22 0.96
N SER A 359 -17.43 -33.51 0.60
CA SER A 359 -16.66 -32.77 -0.43
C SER A 359 -17.39 -32.68 -1.78
N ASN A 360 -18.16 -33.71 -2.13
CA ASN A 360 -19.00 -33.72 -3.33
C ASN A 360 -20.47 -33.43 -3.03
N GLY A 361 -20.89 -33.49 -1.77
CA GLY A 361 -22.30 -33.43 -1.39
C GLY A 361 -22.87 -32.02 -1.27
N TYR A 362 -22.07 -31.05 -0.82
CA TYR A 362 -22.51 -29.65 -0.66
C TYR A 362 -23.85 -29.52 0.08
N GLY A 363 -24.08 -30.31 1.12
CA GLY A 363 -25.28 -30.21 1.97
C GLY A 363 -26.60 -30.56 1.27
N ARG A 364 -26.55 -31.26 0.13
CA ARG A 364 -27.75 -31.67 -0.61
C ARG A 364 -28.51 -32.82 0.08
N PRO A 365 -29.83 -32.93 -0.07
CA PRO A 365 -30.69 -32.07 -0.87
C PRO A 365 -30.91 -30.70 -0.21
N TRP A 366 -31.01 -29.65 -1.03
CA TRP A 366 -31.30 -28.29 -0.57
C TRP A 366 -32.78 -28.09 -0.29
N SER A 367 -33.25 -28.74 0.77
CA SER A 367 -34.67 -28.89 1.12
C SER A 367 -35.33 -27.68 1.80
N ASN A 368 -34.61 -26.56 1.89
CA ASN A 368 -35.13 -25.27 2.32
C ASN A 368 -34.18 -24.14 1.84
N PRO A 369 -34.65 -22.88 1.84
CA PRO A 369 -33.83 -21.74 1.43
C PRO A 369 -32.55 -21.55 2.25
N TYR A 370 -32.58 -21.82 3.56
CA TYR A 370 -31.37 -21.71 4.40
C TYR A 370 -30.24 -22.58 3.83
N LYS A 371 -30.52 -23.86 3.60
CA LYS A 371 -29.54 -24.81 3.05
C LYS A 371 -29.08 -24.40 1.66
N ALA A 372 -30.02 -24.00 0.80
CA ALA A 372 -29.71 -23.61 -0.57
C ALA A 372 -28.78 -22.38 -0.63
N ILE A 373 -29.03 -21.36 0.19
CA ILE A 373 -28.19 -20.16 0.26
C ILE A 373 -26.83 -20.48 0.89
N TYR A 374 -26.83 -21.17 2.03
CA TYR A 374 -25.62 -21.48 2.78
C TYR A 374 -24.68 -22.40 1.99
N TYR A 375 -25.17 -23.56 1.54
CA TYR A 375 -24.34 -24.51 0.80
C TYR A 375 -24.14 -24.15 -0.67
N GLY A 376 -25.05 -23.40 -1.28
CA GLY A 376 -24.81 -22.80 -2.59
C GLY A 376 -23.65 -21.82 -2.54
N THR A 377 -23.56 -21.01 -1.49
CA THR A 377 -22.40 -20.15 -1.23
C THR A 377 -21.11 -20.97 -1.09
N LYS A 378 -21.13 -22.08 -0.32
CA LYS A 378 -19.98 -22.99 -0.20
C LYS A 378 -19.50 -23.50 -1.57
N TYR A 379 -20.43 -23.86 -2.45
CA TYR A 379 -20.11 -24.28 -3.81
C TYR A 379 -19.44 -23.16 -4.61
N VAL A 380 -20.06 -21.98 -4.65
CA VAL A 380 -19.52 -20.81 -5.38
C VAL A 380 -18.12 -20.42 -4.85
N ALA A 381 -17.94 -20.37 -3.52
CA ALA A 381 -16.66 -20.04 -2.91
C ALA A 381 -15.56 -21.06 -3.28
N ASN A 382 -15.91 -22.35 -3.34
CA ASN A 382 -14.97 -23.41 -3.73
C ASN A 382 -14.59 -23.36 -5.22
N SER A 383 -15.47 -22.85 -6.08
CA SER A 383 -15.22 -22.75 -7.52
C SER A 383 -14.24 -21.64 -7.90
N PHE A 384 -14.05 -20.60 -7.07
CA PHE A 384 -13.28 -19.39 -7.43
C PHE A 384 -12.17 -19.00 -6.44
N LYS A 385 -11.61 -19.96 -5.69
CA LYS A 385 -10.69 -19.73 -4.54
C LYS A 385 -9.55 -18.72 -4.75
N THR A 386 -9.02 -18.62 -5.97
CA THR A 386 -7.91 -17.68 -6.29
C THR A 386 -8.34 -16.51 -7.17
N GLN A 387 -9.62 -16.45 -7.56
CA GLN A 387 -10.20 -15.53 -8.52
C GLN A 387 -11.26 -14.64 -7.83
N ASN A 388 -10.82 -13.88 -6.84
CA ASN A 388 -11.71 -13.15 -5.93
C ASN A 388 -12.17 -11.78 -6.47
N SER A 389 -12.35 -11.66 -7.78
CA SER A 389 -12.92 -10.50 -8.46
C SER A 389 -13.40 -10.89 -9.85
N GLY A 390 -14.34 -10.13 -10.43
CA GLY A 390 -14.82 -10.36 -11.80
C GLY A 390 -13.67 -10.35 -12.82
N TYR A 391 -12.68 -9.48 -12.61
CA TYR A 391 -11.46 -9.42 -13.42
C TYR A 391 -10.66 -10.73 -13.36
N LEU A 392 -10.43 -11.28 -12.17
CA LEU A 392 -9.68 -12.53 -12.02
C LEU A 392 -10.46 -13.75 -12.48
N GLN A 393 -11.80 -13.71 -12.38
CA GLN A 393 -12.66 -14.74 -12.97
C GLN A 393 -12.58 -14.72 -14.50
N LYS A 394 -12.38 -13.54 -15.11
CA LYS A 394 -12.18 -13.42 -16.56
C LYS A 394 -10.76 -13.77 -17.02
N PHE A 395 -9.70 -13.21 -16.42
CA PHE A 395 -8.34 -13.27 -16.95
C PHE A 395 -7.37 -14.11 -16.10
N ASN A 396 -7.82 -14.75 -15.02
CA ASN A 396 -7.04 -15.59 -14.12
C ASN A 396 -5.51 -15.27 -14.01
N VAL A 397 -5.17 -14.01 -13.74
CA VAL A 397 -3.78 -13.55 -13.57
C VAL A 397 -3.34 -13.54 -12.12
N SER A 398 -4.10 -14.20 -11.26
CA SER A 398 -3.86 -14.22 -9.83
C SER A 398 -2.49 -14.84 -9.54
N PRO A 399 -1.63 -14.20 -8.72
CA PRO A 399 -0.32 -14.75 -8.41
C PRO A 399 -0.42 -16.12 -7.71
N SER A 400 -1.49 -16.35 -6.94
CA SER A 400 -1.77 -17.61 -6.24
C SER A 400 -2.38 -18.71 -7.12
N SER A 401 -2.78 -18.40 -8.35
CA SER A 401 -3.33 -19.39 -9.27
C SER A 401 -2.23 -20.25 -9.90
N GLN A 402 -2.37 -21.57 -9.81
CA GLN A 402 -1.49 -22.54 -10.50
C GLN A 402 -1.85 -22.71 -11.98
N ASN A 403 -3.05 -22.29 -12.39
CA ASN A 403 -3.63 -22.53 -13.70
C ASN A 403 -3.91 -21.21 -14.43
N LYS A 404 -2.93 -20.32 -14.48
CA LYS A 404 -3.07 -18.99 -15.10
C LYS A 404 -3.57 -19.10 -16.55
N TYR A 405 -4.41 -18.16 -16.99
CA TYR A 405 -5.01 -18.11 -18.32
C TYR A 405 -5.96 -19.29 -18.67
N THR A 406 -6.39 -20.03 -17.65
CA THR A 406 -7.36 -21.14 -17.77
C THR A 406 -8.35 -21.09 -16.61
N ASN A 407 -9.39 -21.93 -16.62
CA ASN A 407 -10.50 -21.85 -15.65
C ASN A 407 -11.13 -20.45 -15.59
N GLU A 408 -11.27 -19.81 -16.75
CA GLU A 408 -11.97 -18.54 -16.88
C GLU A 408 -13.48 -18.79 -16.81
N TYR A 409 -14.20 -17.97 -16.05
CA TYR A 409 -15.66 -18.03 -15.94
C TYR A 409 -16.35 -17.66 -17.27
N MET A 410 -15.68 -16.86 -18.11
CA MET A 410 -16.25 -16.32 -19.34
C MET A 410 -15.18 -16.15 -20.43
N LYS A 411 -15.57 -16.37 -21.69
CA LYS A 411 -14.71 -16.14 -22.87
C LYS A 411 -14.77 -14.73 -23.42
N ASN A 412 -15.86 -14.00 -23.13
CA ASN A 412 -16.04 -12.62 -23.58
C ASN A 412 -15.03 -11.68 -22.90
N VAL A 413 -14.11 -11.09 -23.66
CA VAL A 413 -13.09 -10.16 -23.12
C VAL A 413 -13.70 -8.92 -22.46
N GLN A 414 -14.93 -8.54 -22.81
CA GLN A 414 -15.66 -7.41 -22.24
C GLN A 414 -16.45 -7.76 -20.98
N GLY A 415 -16.61 -9.05 -20.68
CA GLY A 415 -17.66 -9.51 -19.76
C GLY A 415 -17.47 -8.96 -18.36
N ALA A 416 -16.24 -8.97 -17.83
CA ALA A 416 -15.95 -8.44 -16.51
C ALA A 416 -16.29 -6.94 -16.38
N ALA A 417 -15.92 -6.13 -17.38
CA ALA A 417 -16.24 -4.70 -17.40
C ALA A 417 -17.74 -4.43 -17.57
N SER A 418 -18.43 -5.26 -18.35
CA SER A 418 -19.88 -5.13 -18.56
C SER A 418 -20.67 -5.52 -17.30
N GLU A 419 -20.28 -6.60 -16.64
CA GLU A 419 -20.85 -7.03 -15.36
C GLU A 419 -20.58 -6.02 -14.25
N ALA A 420 -19.42 -5.36 -14.26
CA ALA A 420 -19.10 -4.29 -13.31
C ALA A 420 -20.09 -3.12 -13.39
N VAL A 421 -20.50 -2.72 -14.61
CA VAL A 421 -21.52 -1.68 -14.79
C VAL A 421 -22.87 -2.12 -14.23
N MET A 422 -23.25 -3.39 -14.41
CA MET A 422 -24.49 -3.92 -13.83
C MET A 422 -24.43 -3.93 -12.30
N ALA A 423 -23.30 -4.33 -11.71
CA ALA A 423 -23.08 -4.28 -10.27
C ALA A 423 -23.17 -2.85 -9.72
N TYR A 424 -22.49 -1.89 -10.37
CA TYR A 424 -22.58 -0.47 -10.03
C TYR A 424 -24.03 0.03 -10.02
N ASN A 425 -24.78 -0.20 -11.11
CA ASN A 425 -26.18 0.25 -11.21
C ASN A 425 -27.05 -0.37 -10.10
N GLY A 426 -26.80 -1.65 -9.76
CA GLY A 426 -27.46 -2.33 -8.66
C GLY A 426 -27.18 -1.68 -7.30
N TYR A 427 -25.92 -1.34 -7.02
CA TYR A 427 -25.49 -0.69 -5.78
C TYR A 427 -25.92 0.77 -5.68
N GLU A 428 -25.91 1.50 -6.80
CA GLU A 428 -26.43 2.86 -6.90
C GLU A 428 -27.91 2.89 -6.56
N LYS A 429 -28.70 2.02 -7.19
CA LYS A 429 -30.13 1.88 -6.94
C LYS A 429 -30.44 1.46 -5.49
N ALA A 430 -29.57 0.66 -4.88
CA ALA A 430 -29.66 0.27 -3.48
C ALA A 430 -29.16 1.35 -2.50
N GLY A 431 -28.57 2.45 -2.97
CA GLY A 431 -28.08 3.54 -2.12
C GLY A 431 -26.83 3.18 -1.30
N ILE A 432 -26.06 2.18 -1.72
CA ILE A 432 -24.93 1.62 -0.94
C ILE A 432 -23.54 1.88 -1.56
N LEU A 433 -23.41 2.84 -2.46
CA LEU A 433 -22.11 3.21 -3.02
C LEU A 433 -21.18 3.86 -1.98
N SER A 434 -21.73 4.47 -0.93
CA SER A 434 -20.97 5.09 0.17
C SER A 434 -20.38 4.09 1.17
N MET A 435 -20.82 2.82 1.12
CA MET A 435 -20.31 1.77 2.02
C MET A 435 -18.85 1.42 1.73
N THR A 436 -18.18 0.85 2.72
CA THR A 436 -16.80 0.36 2.58
C THR A 436 -16.73 -0.75 1.54
N ARG A 437 -15.78 -0.64 0.62
CA ARG A 437 -15.53 -1.62 -0.44
C ARG A 437 -14.04 -1.75 -0.66
N THR A 438 -13.59 -2.98 -0.88
CA THR A 438 -12.18 -3.27 -1.18
C THR A 438 -12.04 -3.67 -2.64
N PHE A 439 -11.15 -3.00 -3.37
CA PHE A 439 -10.81 -3.29 -4.77
C PHE A 439 -9.37 -3.79 -4.86
N TYR A 440 -9.18 -4.98 -5.44
CA TYR A 440 -7.87 -5.57 -5.74
C TYR A 440 -7.54 -5.37 -7.21
N ILE A 441 -6.71 -4.37 -7.50
CA ILE A 441 -6.45 -3.91 -8.86
C ILE A 441 -5.14 -4.54 -9.35
N PRO A 442 -5.16 -5.35 -10.43
CA PRO A 442 -3.98 -5.98 -11.00
C PRO A 442 -2.90 -4.97 -11.37
N ILE A 443 -1.65 -5.30 -11.07
CA ILE A 443 -0.47 -4.55 -11.52
C ILE A 443 0.44 -5.51 -12.28
N TYR A 444 0.70 -5.17 -13.55
CA TYR A 444 1.61 -5.88 -14.44
C TYR A 444 2.95 -5.15 -14.50
N GLN A 445 4.02 -5.89 -14.80
CA GLN A 445 5.33 -5.30 -15.04
C GLN A 445 5.46 -4.89 -16.52
N ASN A 446 6.18 -3.80 -16.79
CA ASN A 446 6.52 -3.35 -18.15
C ASN A 446 5.30 -3.13 -19.06
N MET A 447 4.23 -2.52 -18.55
CA MET A 447 3.06 -2.18 -19.39
C MET A 447 3.43 -1.18 -20.49
N LYS A 448 2.81 -1.33 -21.67
CA LYS A 448 3.19 -0.73 -22.97
C LYS A 448 3.31 0.81 -23.01
N ASP A 449 2.89 1.53 -21.96
CA ASP A 449 2.96 3.01 -21.88
C ASP A 449 3.54 3.52 -20.55
N GLU A 450 4.20 2.66 -19.78
CA GLU A 450 4.76 3.06 -18.49
C GLU A 450 6.16 3.67 -18.68
N ILE A 451 6.26 4.98 -18.41
CA ILE A 451 7.55 5.69 -18.42
C ILE A 451 8.18 5.56 -17.03
N SER A 452 9.26 4.80 -16.96
CA SER A 452 10.17 4.73 -15.82
C SER A 452 11.22 5.83 -15.94
N ILE A 453 11.12 6.85 -15.09
CA ILE A 453 12.04 8.00 -15.08
C ILE A 453 13.11 7.79 -14.01
N SER A 454 14.37 8.09 -14.34
CA SER A 454 15.48 8.02 -13.40
C SER A 454 16.42 9.22 -13.53
N VAL A 455 17.12 9.58 -12.43
CA VAL A 455 18.18 10.58 -12.45
C VAL A 455 19.50 9.91 -12.82
N VAL A 456 20.12 10.37 -13.91
CA VAL A 456 21.40 9.83 -14.40
C VAL A 456 22.58 10.62 -13.85
N ASP A 457 22.46 11.94 -13.79
CA ASP A 457 23.47 12.81 -13.18
C ASP A 457 22.84 14.07 -12.58
N ALA A 458 23.55 14.70 -11.65
CA ALA A 458 23.21 16.01 -11.14
C ALA A 458 24.49 16.78 -10.81
N THR A 459 24.52 18.08 -11.08
CA THR A 459 25.60 18.99 -10.70
C THR A 459 25.06 20.06 -9.76
N GLU A 460 25.88 21.07 -9.43
CA GLU A 460 25.41 22.25 -8.68
C GLU A 460 24.42 23.10 -9.51
N ASN A 461 24.38 22.94 -10.84
CA ASN A 461 23.62 23.79 -11.75
C ASN A 461 22.82 23.03 -12.82
N SER A 462 22.80 21.70 -12.75
CA SER A 462 22.06 20.89 -13.71
C SER A 462 21.58 19.57 -13.11
N VAL A 463 20.56 18.99 -13.75
CA VAL A 463 20.09 17.62 -13.50
C VAL A 463 19.83 16.96 -14.84
N THR A 464 20.35 15.74 -15.02
CA THR A 464 20.07 14.89 -16.18
C THR A 464 19.17 13.74 -15.75
N ILE A 465 18.05 13.57 -16.45
CA ILE A 465 17.14 12.43 -16.27
C ILE A 465 17.08 11.60 -17.55
N SER A 466 16.72 10.32 -17.42
CA SER A 466 16.45 9.42 -18.54
C SER A 466 15.22 8.58 -18.29
N TRP A 467 14.65 8.05 -19.37
CA TRP A 467 13.49 7.17 -19.34
C TRP A 467 13.63 6.00 -20.31
N ASN A 468 12.78 4.98 -20.17
CA ASN A 468 12.68 3.89 -21.13
C ASN A 468 12.00 4.34 -22.43
N LYS A 469 12.41 3.74 -23.54
CA LYS A 469 11.71 3.89 -24.82
C LYS A 469 10.32 3.27 -24.74
N ILE A 470 9.32 3.95 -25.30
CA ILE A 470 7.92 3.49 -25.41
C ILE A 470 7.71 3.04 -26.85
N GLU A 471 7.14 1.85 -27.02
CA GLU A 471 6.87 1.27 -28.34
C GLU A 471 5.86 2.15 -29.10
N ASN A 472 6.17 2.52 -30.34
CA ASN A 472 5.37 3.41 -31.21
C ASN A 472 5.27 4.89 -30.78
N ALA A 473 5.92 5.30 -29.69
CA ALA A 473 6.07 6.73 -29.39
C ALA A 473 7.02 7.36 -30.42
N THR A 474 6.56 8.42 -31.09
CA THR A 474 7.41 9.20 -32.01
C THR A 474 8.26 10.20 -31.25
N ASN A 475 7.72 10.73 -30.15
CA ASN A 475 8.34 11.78 -29.36
C ASN A 475 7.85 11.74 -27.91
N TYR A 476 8.49 12.53 -27.06
CA TYR A 476 8.17 12.76 -25.66
C TYR A 476 7.99 14.25 -25.42
N GLN A 477 6.99 14.61 -24.62
CA GLN A 477 6.89 15.94 -24.04
C GLN A 477 7.44 15.91 -22.62
N VAL A 478 8.41 16.78 -22.36
CA VAL A 478 9.03 16.97 -21.05
C VAL A 478 8.61 18.33 -20.51
N GLN A 479 8.08 18.34 -19.30
CA GLN A 479 7.67 19.55 -18.59
C GLN A 479 8.35 19.64 -17.23
N TYR A 480 8.60 20.87 -16.76
CA TYR A 480 9.03 21.12 -15.39
C TYR A 480 8.02 22.05 -14.70
N GLN A 481 7.98 21.96 -13.38
CA GLN A 481 7.15 22.85 -12.58
C GLN A 481 7.91 24.12 -12.19
N ASP A 482 7.32 25.28 -12.45
CA ASP A 482 7.87 26.57 -12.04
C ASP A 482 7.65 26.84 -10.53
N VAL A 483 8.15 27.98 -10.04
CA VAL A 483 8.04 28.38 -8.62
C VAL A 483 6.61 28.69 -8.17
N TYR A 484 5.67 28.85 -9.09
CA TYR A 484 4.25 29.11 -8.83
C TYR A 484 3.39 27.84 -8.92
N GLY A 485 3.99 26.70 -9.27
CA GLY A 485 3.31 25.43 -9.42
C GLY A 485 2.80 25.16 -10.84
N ASN A 486 3.07 26.04 -11.81
CA ASN A 486 2.65 25.85 -13.19
C ASN A 486 3.57 24.88 -13.93
N TRP A 487 2.99 24.07 -14.82
CA TRP A 487 3.74 23.18 -15.69
C TRP A 487 4.17 23.90 -16.97
N ILE A 488 5.47 23.95 -17.21
CA ILE A 488 6.09 24.61 -18.35
C ILE A 488 6.73 23.56 -19.28
N ASP A 489 6.45 23.68 -20.58
CA ASP A 489 7.12 22.87 -21.60
C ASP A 489 8.62 23.17 -21.65
N TYR A 490 9.42 22.12 -21.41
CA TYR A 490 10.87 22.19 -21.53
C TYR A 490 11.33 21.75 -22.91
N ALA A 491 10.80 20.63 -23.40
CA ALA A 491 11.18 20.06 -24.69
C ALA A 491 10.13 19.10 -25.24
N PHE A 492 10.13 18.98 -26.57
CA PHE A 492 9.59 17.86 -27.31
C PHE A 492 10.76 17.14 -27.98
N THR A 493 10.98 15.86 -27.68
CA THR A 493 12.19 15.15 -28.14
C THR A 493 11.91 13.68 -28.45
N ALA A 494 12.63 13.12 -29.42
CA ALA A 494 12.67 11.67 -29.68
C ALA A 494 13.70 10.95 -28.78
N ASP A 495 14.58 11.71 -28.12
CA ASP A 495 15.56 11.17 -27.18
C ASP A 495 14.90 10.62 -25.92
N THR A 496 15.61 9.74 -25.23
CA THR A 496 15.18 9.14 -23.97
C THR A 496 15.94 9.68 -22.76
N ALA A 497 16.58 10.85 -22.90
CA ALA A 497 17.27 11.55 -21.83
C ALA A 497 17.28 13.06 -22.07
N ILE A 498 17.32 13.84 -20.99
CA ILE A 498 17.40 15.30 -21.07
C ILE A 498 18.11 15.92 -19.86
N THR A 499 18.80 17.03 -20.11
CA THR A 499 19.51 17.80 -19.07
C THR A 499 18.84 19.15 -18.86
N PHE A 500 18.34 19.38 -17.65
CA PHE A 500 17.95 20.70 -17.16
C PHE A 500 19.20 21.45 -16.73
N ALA A 501 19.54 22.56 -17.40
CA ALA A 501 20.72 23.37 -17.13
C ALA A 501 20.39 24.75 -16.55
N ASN A 502 21.43 25.53 -16.20
CA ASN A 502 21.32 26.91 -15.68
C ASN A 502 20.49 27.04 -14.39
N LEU A 503 20.49 25.99 -13.58
CA LEU A 503 19.76 25.93 -12.31
C LEU A 503 20.61 26.50 -11.16
N GLN A 504 19.95 26.92 -10.08
CA GLN A 504 20.63 27.33 -8.85
C GLN A 504 20.99 26.12 -7.99
N PRO A 505 22.06 26.19 -7.15
CA PRO A 505 22.40 25.11 -6.23
C PRO A 505 21.29 24.80 -5.22
N ALA A 506 21.11 23.53 -4.90
CA ALA A 506 20.09 23.02 -3.99
C ALA A 506 18.62 23.36 -4.38
N SER A 507 18.37 23.62 -5.67
CA SER A 507 17.02 23.80 -6.22
C SER A 507 16.31 22.46 -6.28
N LEU A 508 15.03 22.46 -5.91
CA LEU A 508 14.12 21.31 -5.95
C LEU A 508 12.98 21.69 -6.90
N PHE A 509 12.66 20.81 -7.85
CA PHE A 509 11.56 21.02 -8.80
C PHE A 509 11.03 19.68 -9.30
N ALA A 510 9.77 19.67 -9.71
CA ALA A 510 9.13 18.51 -10.30
C ALA A 510 9.33 18.50 -11.82
N VAL A 511 9.49 17.31 -12.39
CA VAL A 511 9.53 17.07 -13.84
C VAL A 511 8.47 16.03 -14.17
N ARG A 512 7.74 16.22 -15.28
CA ARG A 512 6.83 15.22 -15.82
C ARG A 512 7.07 14.96 -17.29
N ILE A 513 6.85 13.72 -17.72
CA ILE A 513 7.12 13.25 -19.08
C ILE A 513 5.91 12.45 -19.58
N ARG A 514 5.51 12.65 -20.84
CA ARG A 514 4.56 11.75 -21.53
C ARG A 514 5.06 11.43 -22.93
N ALA A 515 4.81 10.20 -23.36
CA ALA A 515 5.03 9.79 -24.75
C ALA A 515 3.85 10.26 -25.61
N PHE A 516 4.10 10.52 -26.89
CA PHE A 516 3.04 10.73 -27.86
C PHE A 516 3.45 10.20 -29.24
N THR A 517 2.44 9.83 -30.01
CA THR A 517 2.58 9.42 -31.41
C THR A 517 2.02 10.53 -32.28
N GLN A 518 2.81 11.00 -33.23
CA GLN A 518 2.42 12.04 -34.17
C GLN A 518 2.29 11.45 -35.58
N LYS A 519 1.13 11.65 -36.20
CA LYS A 519 0.85 11.26 -37.58
C LYS A 519 0.28 12.48 -38.32
N GLY A 520 1.12 13.16 -39.09
CA GLY A 520 0.75 14.45 -39.69
C GLY A 520 0.55 15.53 -38.61
N GLN A 521 -0.59 16.24 -38.66
CA GLN A 521 -0.93 17.25 -37.66
C GLN A 521 -1.60 16.69 -36.41
N GLU A 522 -1.99 15.41 -36.40
CA GLU A 522 -2.65 14.79 -35.26
C GLU A 522 -1.63 14.15 -34.31
N ALA A 523 -1.81 14.39 -33.01
CA ALA A 523 -1.01 13.81 -31.95
C ALA A 523 -1.90 13.02 -30.98
N SER A 524 -1.57 11.74 -30.78
CA SER A 524 -2.16 10.90 -29.74
C SER A 524 -1.26 10.90 -28.51
N TRP A 525 -1.80 11.37 -27.38
CA TRP A 525 -1.03 11.66 -26.17
C TRP A 525 -1.17 10.56 -25.13
N GLY A 526 -0.04 10.12 -24.58
CA GLY A 526 0.01 9.27 -23.38
C GLY A 526 -0.19 10.06 -22.08
N ASN A 527 -0.12 9.34 -20.97
CA ASN A 527 -0.20 9.92 -19.63
C ASN A 527 1.13 10.54 -19.18
N PHE A 528 1.06 11.53 -18.30
CA PHE A 528 2.24 12.08 -17.63
C PHE A 528 2.73 11.17 -16.50
N PHE A 529 4.05 11.05 -16.39
CA PHE A 529 4.77 10.41 -15.29
C PHE A 529 5.69 11.44 -14.66
N GLN A 530 5.73 11.54 -13.33
CA GLN A 530 6.43 12.60 -12.62
C GLN A 530 7.58 12.07 -11.76
N ILE A 531 8.63 12.89 -11.61
CA ILE A 531 9.72 12.70 -10.65
C ILE A 531 10.08 14.05 -10.03
N ASN A 532 10.36 14.09 -8.73
CA ASN A 532 10.98 15.26 -8.12
C ASN A 532 12.50 15.12 -8.19
N VAL A 533 13.17 16.20 -8.60
CA VAL A 533 14.64 16.21 -8.75
C VAL A 533 15.25 17.43 -8.07
N ALA A 534 16.55 17.35 -7.78
CA ALA A 534 17.27 18.47 -7.21
C ALA A 534 18.70 18.62 -7.72
N THR A 535 19.19 19.85 -7.78
CA THR A 535 20.62 20.11 -7.97
C THR A 535 21.39 19.85 -6.67
N LYS A 536 22.67 19.53 -6.82
CA LYS A 536 23.58 19.37 -5.68
C LYS A 536 23.78 20.72 -4.96
N PRO A 537 23.83 20.76 -3.62
CA PRO A 537 24.16 22.00 -2.91
C PRO A 537 25.61 22.44 -3.12
N SER A 538 25.85 23.74 -2.99
CA SER A 538 27.20 24.31 -3.07
C SER A 538 28.16 23.76 -2.01
N GLN A 539 29.46 23.82 -2.32
CA GLN A 539 30.51 23.40 -1.40
C GLN A 539 30.46 24.15 -0.05
N VAL A 540 30.58 23.40 1.04
CA VAL A 540 30.67 23.94 2.40
C VAL A 540 31.96 24.76 2.58
N THR A 541 31.80 25.98 3.12
CA THR A 541 32.90 26.89 3.46
C THR A 541 33.11 27.01 4.98
N ASN A 542 34.22 27.64 5.39
CA ASN A 542 34.55 27.93 6.80
C ASN A 542 34.57 26.72 7.75
N LEU A 543 34.98 25.55 7.25
CA LEU A 543 35.16 24.38 8.11
C LEU A 543 36.24 24.67 9.18
N LYS A 544 35.89 24.46 10.45
CA LYS A 544 36.77 24.61 11.61
C LYS A 544 36.68 23.37 12.47
N LEU A 545 37.83 22.86 12.90
CA LEU A 545 37.92 21.66 13.74
C LEU A 545 38.45 21.99 15.13
N THR A 546 37.87 21.36 16.14
CA THR A 546 38.41 21.34 17.51
C THR A 546 38.46 19.90 18.00
N SER A 547 39.46 19.53 18.81
CA SER A 547 39.63 18.15 19.26
C SER A 547 39.67 17.99 20.78
N SER A 548 39.15 16.85 21.23
CA SER A 548 39.47 16.25 22.52
C SER A 548 40.46 15.09 22.31
N ASP A 549 40.66 14.28 23.34
CA ASP A 549 41.40 13.03 23.25
C ASP A 549 40.71 11.96 22.41
N THR A 550 39.37 11.92 22.43
CA THR A 550 38.59 10.88 21.74
C THR A 550 37.52 11.41 20.79
N SER A 551 37.53 12.70 20.48
CA SER A 551 36.54 13.30 19.58
C SER A 551 37.07 14.51 18.82
N ILE A 552 36.45 14.79 17.67
CA ILE A 552 36.61 16.01 16.88
C ILE A 552 35.24 16.66 16.76
N THR A 553 35.14 17.96 17.03
CA THR A 553 33.96 18.77 16.72
C THR A 553 34.27 19.62 15.49
N ALA A 554 33.51 19.40 14.42
CA ALA A 554 33.55 20.15 13.19
C ALA A 554 32.43 21.19 13.18
N LYS A 555 32.74 22.41 12.71
CA LYS A 555 31.79 23.52 12.54
C LYS A 555 32.01 24.16 11.18
N TRP A 556 30.95 24.60 10.51
CA TRP A 556 31.02 25.18 9.16
C TRP A 556 29.95 26.24 8.94
N SER A 557 30.01 26.94 7.79
CA SER A 557 28.96 27.89 7.38
C SER A 557 27.74 27.16 6.80
N ALA A 558 26.54 27.71 7.03
CA ALA A 558 25.32 27.17 6.44
C ALA A 558 25.37 27.26 4.90
N VAL A 559 24.88 26.21 4.22
CA VAL A 559 24.67 26.19 2.77
C VAL A 559 23.17 26.39 2.52
N SER A 560 22.81 27.40 1.72
CA SER A 560 21.41 27.70 1.40
C SER A 560 20.74 26.50 0.73
N GLY A 561 19.48 26.25 1.07
CA GLY A 561 18.66 25.17 0.49
C GLY A 561 19.05 23.74 0.89
N ALA A 562 20.18 23.52 1.58
CA ALA A 562 20.62 22.18 1.97
C ALA A 562 19.73 21.55 3.05
N SER A 563 19.33 20.28 2.85
CA SER A 563 18.60 19.47 3.83
C SER A 563 19.48 19.04 5.02
N GLY A 564 20.80 19.02 4.84
CA GLY A 564 21.74 18.72 5.91
C GLY A 564 23.17 18.56 5.43
N TYR A 565 24.00 17.94 6.27
CA TYR A 565 25.43 17.79 6.05
C TYR A 565 25.93 16.38 6.33
N ARG A 566 26.81 15.89 5.47
CA ARG A 566 27.54 14.62 5.60
C ARG A 566 28.99 14.90 5.97
N ILE A 567 29.45 14.30 7.07
CA ILE A 567 30.79 14.46 7.62
C ILE A 567 31.61 13.22 7.28
N TYR A 568 32.71 13.43 6.58
CA TYR A 568 33.60 12.38 6.11
C TYR A 568 34.93 12.42 6.85
N VAL A 569 35.43 11.25 7.23
CA VAL A 569 36.75 11.08 7.84
C VAL A 569 37.60 10.21 6.93
N TYR A 570 38.84 10.64 6.70
CA TYR A 570 39.79 9.86 5.90
C TYR A 570 40.15 8.56 6.61
N ASP A 571 40.00 7.46 5.90
CA ASP A 571 40.41 6.14 6.33
C ASP A 571 41.73 5.78 5.64
N SER A 572 42.78 5.64 6.44
CA SER A 572 44.12 5.32 5.95
C SER A 572 44.22 3.92 5.35
N SER A 573 43.37 2.98 5.75
CA SER A 573 43.38 1.61 5.23
C SER A 573 42.88 1.55 3.79
N THR A 574 41.75 2.20 3.53
CA THR A 574 41.09 2.21 2.21
C THR A 574 41.52 3.37 1.32
N LYS A 575 42.38 4.27 1.82
CA LYS A 575 42.81 5.52 1.17
C LYS A 575 41.63 6.40 0.69
N LYS A 576 40.45 6.26 1.30
CA LYS A 576 39.20 6.94 0.91
C LYS A 576 38.60 7.71 2.09
N TYR A 577 37.78 8.73 1.77
CA TYR A 577 36.97 9.43 2.76
C TYR A 577 35.66 8.67 2.99
N LYS A 578 35.45 8.17 4.21
CA LYS A 578 34.22 7.43 4.58
C LYS A 578 33.24 8.33 5.31
N LEU A 579 31.94 8.18 5.00
CA LEU A 579 30.87 8.85 5.73
C LEU A 579 30.92 8.40 7.19
N LYS A 580 31.06 9.34 8.12
CA LYS A 580 31.12 9.04 9.55
C LYS A 580 29.85 9.45 10.28
N LYS A 581 29.18 10.51 9.82
CA LYS A 581 28.00 11.07 10.47
C LYS A 581 27.22 11.98 9.51
N THR A 582 25.91 12.06 9.72
CA THR A 582 25.01 13.05 9.11
C THR A 582 24.56 14.04 10.19
N ALA A 583 24.35 15.31 9.85
CA ALA A 583 23.89 16.35 10.76
C ALA A 583 22.91 17.31 10.07
N SER A 584 21.86 17.72 10.76
CA SER A 584 20.94 18.78 10.33
C SER A 584 21.42 20.20 10.68
N SER A 585 22.41 20.31 11.56
CA SER A 585 22.99 21.60 11.99
C SER A 585 24.39 21.82 11.42
N THR A 586 24.88 23.06 11.53
CA THR A 586 26.21 23.49 11.04
C THR A 586 27.38 23.09 11.95
N SER A 587 27.16 22.11 12.83
CA SER A 587 28.15 21.60 13.77
C SER A 587 27.92 20.12 14.06
N SER A 588 28.98 19.32 14.05
CA SER A 588 28.88 17.90 14.41
C SER A 588 30.10 17.40 15.16
N LYS A 589 29.85 16.53 16.15
CA LYS A 589 30.87 15.89 16.97
C LYS A 589 31.04 14.43 16.56
N ILE A 590 32.26 14.11 16.11
CA ILE A 590 32.75 12.78 15.78
C ILE A 590 33.41 12.19 17.04
N THR A 591 32.89 11.08 17.57
CA THR A 591 33.38 10.41 18.79
C THR A 591 34.11 9.10 18.46
N GLY A 592 34.66 8.43 19.48
CA GLY A 592 35.30 7.12 19.33
C GLY A 592 36.70 7.17 18.68
N LEU A 593 37.34 8.34 18.67
CA LEU A 593 38.65 8.51 18.03
C LEU A 593 39.78 8.08 18.96
N LYS A 594 40.87 7.54 18.41
CA LYS A 594 42.09 7.24 19.15
C LYS A 594 42.81 8.54 19.59
N PRO A 595 43.31 8.64 20.84
CA PRO A 595 44.13 9.76 21.30
C PRO A 595 45.45 9.90 20.54
N ASN A 596 45.97 11.13 20.47
CA ASN A 596 47.24 11.45 19.80
C ASN A 596 47.34 10.99 18.33
N LYS A 597 46.20 10.86 17.63
CA LYS A 597 46.13 10.45 16.23
C LYS A 597 45.67 11.61 15.34
N THR A 598 46.28 11.74 14.18
CA THR A 598 45.90 12.75 13.17
C THR A 598 44.75 12.22 12.32
N TYR A 599 43.74 13.07 12.10
CA TYR A 599 42.59 12.79 11.25
C TYR A 599 42.46 13.88 10.19
N LYS A 600 41.95 13.52 9.01
CA LYS A 600 41.52 14.46 7.96
C LYS A 600 40.00 14.41 7.88
N VAL A 601 39.35 15.57 7.92
CA VAL A 601 37.89 15.68 7.89
C VAL A 601 37.48 16.54 6.68
N LYS A 602 36.44 16.10 5.99
CA LYS A 602 35.71 16.86 4.97
C LYS A 602 34.22 16.91 5.32
N VAL A 603 33.51 17.94 4.87
CA VAL A 603 32.06 18.05 5.03
C VAL A 603 31.44 18.37 3.66
N ALA A 604 30.31 17.75 3.35
CA ALA A 604 29.48 18.11 2.19
C ALA A 604 28.07 18.42 2.65
N ALA A 605 27.45 19.44 2.07
CA ALA A 605 26.01 19.62 2.17
C ALA A 605 25.29 18.59 1.28
N PHE A 606 24.04 18.27 1.59
CA PHE A 606 23.19 17.46 0.73
C PHE A 606 21.77 18.02 0.68
N LYS A 607 21.09 17.75 -0.44
CA LYS A 607 19.64 17.94 -0.60
C LYS A 607 18.99 16.56 -0.66
N SER A 608 17.90 16.39 0.07
CA SER A 608 17.04 15.20 -0.01
C SER A 608 15.80 15.54 -0.84
N CYS A 609 15.40 14.63 -1.70
CA CYS A 609 14.21 14.72 -2.54
C CYS A 609 13.70 13.29 -2.75
N ASP A 610 12.45 13.03 -2.39
CA ASP A 610 11.87 11.68 -2.31
C ASP A 610 12.83 10.72 -1.58
N ASN A 611 13.17 9.58 -2.21
CA ASN A 611 14.13 8.60 -1.70
C ASN A 611 15.58 8.87 -2.15
N MET A 612 15.87 10.01 -2.79
CA MET A 612 17.17 10.36 -3.34
C MET A 612 17.94 11.37 -2.47
N ILE A 613 19.28 11.28 -2.49
CA ILE A 613 20.17 12.21 -1.78
C ILE A 613 21.24 12.77 -2.72
N PHE A 614 21.13 14.06 -3.00
CA PHE A 614 22.01 14.83 -3.85
C PHE A 614 23.14 15.44 -3.02
N VAL A 615 24.31 14.80 -3.03
CA VAL A 615 25.46 15.23 -2.21
C VAL A 615 26.30 16.23 -2.99
N GLY A 616 26.48 17.42 -2.41
CA GLY A 616 27.33 18.47 -2.93
C GLY A 616 28.82 18.14 -2.89
N THR A 617 29.62 19.02 -3.46
CA THR A 617 31.07 18.92 -3.47
C THR A 617 31.60 18.90 -2.02
N LYS A 618 32.45 17.92 -1.69
CA LYS A 618 33.07 17.83 -0.36
C LYS A 618 34.04 18.99 -0.17
N SER A 619 34.04 19.62 1.00
CA SER A 619 34.96 20.69 1.36
C SER A 619 36.44 20.33 1.18
N LYS A 620 37.31 21.35 1.18
CA LYS A 620 38.75 21.14 1.40
C LYS A 620 38.97 20.36 2.71
N ALA A 621 39.97 19.48 2.70
CA ALA A 621 40.27 18.62 3.85
C ALA A 621 41.01 19.39 4.93
N ILE A 622 40.54 19.31 6.18
CA ILE A 622 41.25 19.88 7.33
C ILE A 622 41.86 18.77 8.16
N LYS A 623 43.16 18.90 8.45
CA LYS A 623 43.92 18.00 9.33
C LYS A 623 43.82 18.48 10.77
N ILE A 624 43.52 17.58 11.70
CA ILE A 624 43.61 17.87 13.14
C ILE A 624 44.10 16.64 13.91
N LYS A 625 44.93 16.88 14.92
CA LYS A 625 45.39 15.83 15.85
C LYS A 625 44.49 15.78 17.07
N THR A 626 44.06 14.59 17.47
CA THR A 626 43.40 14.40 18.77
C THR A 626 44.40 14.64 19.89
N LYS A 627 43.92 15.19 21.01
CA LYS A 627 44.78 15.47 22.17
C LYS A 627 45.24 14.17 22.82
N ASN A 628 46.28 14.26 23.64
CA ASN A 628 46.70 13.12 24.44
C ASN A 628 45.61 12.71 25.45
N LYS A 629 45.52 11.39 25.73
CA LYS A 629 44.50 10.75 26.60
C LYS A 629 44.39 11.46 27.95
N ARG A 630 43.19 11.90 28.33
CA ARG A 630 42.96 12.64 29.59
C ARG A 630 43.43 11.86 30.84
N VAL A 631 43.63 12.60 31.92
CA VAL A 631 43.84 12.04 33.26
C VAL A 631 42.47 11.73 33.89
N THR A 632 42.38 10.66 34.67
CA THR A 632 41.18 10.32 35.43
C THR A 632 41.19 11.05 36.77
N LEU A 633 40.25 11.98 36.96
CA LEU A 633 39.99 12.60 38.25
C LEU A 633 39.20 11.61 39.12
N SER A 634 39.78 11.15 40.22
CA SER A 634 39.18 10.11 41.07
C SER A 634 38.30 10.69 42.17
N SER A 635 38.62 11.87 42.70
CA SER A 635 37.76 12.52 43.71
C SER A 635 37.98 14.03 43.82
N ALA A 636 36.94 14.75 44.25
CA ALA A 636 37.04 16.10 44.78
C ALA A 636 36.07 16.22 45.98
N LYS A 637 36.59 16.39 47.20
CA LYS A 637 35.80 16.42 48.44
C LYS A 637 36.14 17.65 49.28
N SER A 638 35.13 18.27 49.90
CA SER A 638 35.34 19.37 50.85
C SER A 638 35.10 18.88 52.28
N LYS A 639 36.18 18.62 53.02
CA LYS A 639 36.12 18.21 54.43
C LYS A 639 36.28 19.39 55.41
N LYS A 640 36.89 20.50 54.97
CA LYS A 640 37.19 21.70 55.77
C LYS A 640 36.64 22.97 55.09
N LYS A 641 36.33 23.99 55.89
CA LYS A 641 35.82 25.30 55.42
C LYS A 641 36.73 25.88 54.33
N LYS A 642 36.15 26.32 53.22
CA LYS A 642 36.86 26.92 52.07
C LYS A 642 37.95 26.01 51.42
N LYS A 643 37.99 24.70 51.68
CA LYS A 643 38.99 23.78 51.10
C LYS A 643 38.37 22.64 50.30
N ILE A 644 39.01 22.25 49.19
CA ILE A 644 38.65 21.08 48.38
C ILE A 644 39.88 20.20 48.20
N THR A 645 39.85 18.96 48.69
CA THR A 645 40.89 17.96 48.41
C THR A 645 40.54 17.20 47.13
N VAL A 646 41.47 17.18 46.18
CA VAL A 646 41.29 16.66 44.83
C VAL A 646 42.32 15.56 44.59
N LYS A 647 41.88 14.38 44.13
CA LYS A 647 42.76 13.23 43.82
C LYS A 647 42.55 12.76 42.37
N TRP A 648 43.60 12.24 41.74
CA TRP A 648 43.58 11.70 40.38
C TRP A 648 44.49 10.48 40.21
N LYS A 649 44.24 9.68 39.16
CA LYS A 649 45.11 8.52 38.84
C LYS A 649 46.44 8.99 38.25
N LYS A 650 47.54 8.32 38.63
CA LYS A 650 48.90 8.55 38.10
C LYS A 650 48.92 8.36 36.59
N LYS A 651 49.70 9.18 35.88
CA LYS A 651 49.92 9.08 34.45
C LYS A 651 51.41 9.19 34.14
N SER A 652 51.95 8.25 33.37
CA SER A 652 53.36 8.21 32.97
C SER A 652 53.68 9.18 31.82
N GLY A 653 54.95 9.54 31.68
CA GLY A 653 55.46 10.33 30.54
C GLY A 653 55.10 11.82 30.53
N ILE A 654 54.71 12.39 31.68
CA ILE A 654 54.30 13.78 31.86
C ILE A 654 55.23 14.52 32.83
N SER A 655 55.22 15.85 32.82
CA SER A 655 56.02 16.68 33.73
C SER A 655 55.23 17.12 34.97
N GLY A 656 53.90 17.03 34.95
CA GLY A 656 53.05 17.40 36.07
C GLY A 656 51.58 17.53 35.70
N TYR A 657 50.78 18.08 36.62
CA TYR A 657 49.34 18.24 36.48
C TYR A 657 48.92 19.70 36.64
N GLN A 658 47.83 20.09 36.00
CA GLN A 658 47.13 21.34 36.26
C GLN A 658 45.73 21.01 36.77
N VAL A 659 45.40 21.52 37.94
CA VAL A 659 44.05 21.45 38.53
C VAL A 659 43.39 22.81 38.37
N MET A 660 42.11 22.80 38.03
CA MET A 660 41.33 24.02 37.81
C MET A 660 39.98 23.89 38.49
N TRP A 661 39.55 24.96 39.17
CA TRP A 661 38.27 25.00 39.86
C TRP A 661 37.56 26.31 39.60
N SER A 662 36.24 26.27 39.49
CA SER A 662 35.41 27.44 39.18
C SER A 662 34.04 27.31 39.83
N THR A 663 33.40 28.45 40.10
CA THR A 663 31.97 28.48 40.42
C THR A 663 31.08 28.29 39.18
N SER A 664 31.67 28.34 37.97
CA SER A 664 30.99 28.10 36.70
C SER A 664 31.37 26.73 36.11
N SER A 665 30.37 25.94 35.70
CA SER A 665 30.55 24.60 35.14
C SER A 665 31.28 24.58 33.80
N ASN A 666 31.19 25.67 33.01
CA ASN A 666 31.86 25.80 31.72
C ASN A 666 33.29 26.37 31.83
N PHE A 667 33.68 26.80 33.04
CA PHE A 667 34.97 27.40 33.34
C PHE A 667 35.36 28.61 32.45
N LYS A 668 34.38 29.37 31.94
CA LYS A 668 34.63 30.58 31.13
C LYS A 668 34.91 31.82 31.99
N LYS A 669 34.45 31.86 33.24
CA LYS A 669 34.62 32.97 34.20
C LYS A 669 34.90 32.42 35.60
N ASN A 670 35.47 33.25 36.49
CA ASN A 670 35.66 32.95 37.91
C ASN A 670 36.33 31.59 38.17
N PHE A 671 37.40 31.29 37.43
CA PHE A 671 38.17 30.06 37.62
C PHE A 671 39.55 30.38 38.19
N LEU A 672 40.03 29.51 39.06
CA LEU A 672 41.40 29.48 39.54
C LEU A 672 42.08 28.21 39.01
N SER A 673 43.40 28.27 38.83
CA SER A 673 44.17 27.12 38.37
C SER A 673 45.50 27.00 39.11
N ARG A 674 45.95 25.77 39.35
CA ARG A 674 47.23 25.47 40.02
C ARG A 674 47.98 24.42 39.21
N LYS A 675 49.25 24.67 38.91
CA LYS A 675 50.19 23.68 38.35
C LYS A 675 50.88 22.94 39.48
N ILE A 676 51.12 21.66 39.28
CA ILE A 676 51.72 20.74 40.24
C ILE A 676 52.80 19.97 39.50
N SER A 677 54.06 20.25 39.83
CA SER A 677 55.22 19.60 39.22
C SER A 677 55.42 18.18 39.76
N GLY A 678 55.80 17.27 38.88
CA GLY A 678 56.05 15.86 39.22
C GLY A 678 54.93 14.92 38.78
N SER A 679 55.29 13.83 38.11
CA SER A 679 54.35 12.81 37.62
C SER A 679 53.75 11.95 38.76
N SER A 680 54.46 11.84 39.88
CA SER A 680 54.07 11.10 41.08
C SER A 680 53.01 11.80 41.95
N LYS A 681 52.82 13.12 41.80
CA LYS A 681 51.89 13.88 42.63
C LYS A 681 50.44 13.66 42.15
N THR A 682 49.66 12.93 42.95
CA THR A 682 48.29 12.47 42.61
C THR A 682 47.17 13.12 43.43
N SER A 683 47.49 14.09 44.27
CA SER A 683 46.54 14.78 45.15
C SER A 683 46.95 16.23 45.40
N THR A 684 45.97 17.11 45.65
CA THR A 684 46.21 18.46 46.17
C THR A 684 45.00 18.97 46.95
N THR A 685 45.21 19.97 47.81
CA THR A 685 44.13 20.73 48.45
C THR A 685 44.06 22.13 47.87
N LEU A 686 42.88 22.49 47.35
CA LEU A 686 42.55 23.78 46.76
C LEU A 686 41.93 24.70 47.81
N THR A 687 42.21 25.99 47.73
CA THR A 687 41.53 27.03 48.51
C THR A 687 40.46 27.69 47.65
N THR A 688 39.31 27.97 48.25
CA THR A 688 38.15 28.60 47.58
C THR A 688 37.81 29.93 48.25
N ALA A 689 37.27 30.88 47.47
CA ALA A 689 36.97 32.21 47.98
C ALA A 689 35.77 32.20 48.97
N LYS A 690 34.76 31.36 48.72
CA LYS A 690 33.49 31.32 49.47
C LYS A 690 33.18 29.90 49.97
N SER A 691 32.84 29.77 51.26
CA SER A 691 32.25 28.56 51.85
C SER A 691 30.78 28.40 51.42
N LYS A 692 30.20 27.21 51.63
CA LYS A 692 28.80 26.87 51.28
C LYS A 692 28.41 27.06 49.80
N LYS A 693 29.37 27.30 48.90
CA LYS A 693 29.14 27.46 47.45
C LYS A 693 29.52 26.21 46.66
N LYS A 694 28.86 26.03 45.50
CA LYS A 694 29.15 24.95 44.55
C LYS A 694 30.36 25.33 43.68
N TYR A 695 31.31 24.41 43.56
CA TYR A 695 32.47 24.52 42.68
C TYR A 695 32.54 23.31 41.75
N TYR A 696 33.14 23.53 40.59
CA TYR A 696 33.40 22.55 39.55
C TYR A 696 34.91 22.38 39.43
N VAL A 697 35.40 21.15 39.48
CA VAL A 697 36.84 20.83 39.51
C VAL A 697 37.20 19.91 38.35
N ARG A 698 38.33 20.19 37.68
CA ARG A 698 38.91 19.33 36.64
C ARG A 698 40.44 19.33 36.71
N VAL A 699 41.06 18.25 36.24
CA VAL A 699 42.52 18.10 36.18
C VAL A 699 42.97 17.71 34.77
N ARG A 700 44.15 18.15 34.35
CA ARG A 700 44.83 17.68 33.13
C ARG A 700 46.31 17.47 33.41
N ALA A 701 46.95 16.56 32.69
CA ALA A 701 48.40 16.47 32.69
C ALA A 701 49.01 17.51 31.74
N TYR A 702 50.28 17.83 31.95
CA TYR A 702 51.10 18.57 31.00
C TYR A 702 52.48 17.93 30.85
N LYS A 703 53.08 18.10 29.68
CA LYS A 703 54.50 17.84 29.42
C LYS A 703 55.18 19.17 29.16
N LYS A 704 56.30 19.43 29.83
CA LYS A 704 57.13 20.63 29.66
C LYS A 704 58.36 20.26 28.85
N ARG A 705 58.66 21.02 27.80
CA ARG A 705 59.91 20.95 27.03
C ARG A 705 60.44 22.38 26.88
N GLY A 706 61.56 22.70 27.54
CA GLY A 706 62.02 24.08 27.67
C GLY A 706 60.94 24.99 28.26
N LYS A 707 60.66 26.12 27.60
CA LYS A 707 59.59 27.07 27.98
C LYS A 707 58.19 26.65 27.51
N LYS A 708 58.05 25.62 26.65
CA LYS A 708 56.76 25.21 26.05
C LYS A 708 56.05 24.11 26.87
N TYR A 709 54.73 24.27 27.03
CA TYR A 709 53.85 23.31 27.71
C TYR A 709 52.88 22.66 26.74
N THR A 710 52.89 21.33 26.65
CA THR A 710 51.90 20.54 25.92
C THR A 710 50.87 19.97 26.89
N TYR A 711 49.63 20.41 26.77
CA TYR A 711 48.55 20.00 27.66
C TYR A 711 47.74 18.82 27.13
N TYR A 712 47.41 17.89 28.03
CA TYR A 712 46.50 16.79 27.77
C TYR A 712 45.05 17.28 27.86
N SER A 713 44.10 16.46 27.42
CA SER A 713 42.67 16.76 27.62
C SER A 713 42.31 16.86 29.10
N TRP A 714 41.40 17.78 29.42
CA TRP A 714 40.81 17.88 30.75
C TRP A 714 40.05 16.61 31.11
N SER A 715 40.12 16.22 32.39
CA SER A 715 39.31 15.16 32.99
C SER A 715 37.81 15.48 32.87
N LYS A 716 36.97 14.49 33.19
CA LYS A 716 35.58 14.80 33.56
C LYS A 716 35.58 15.78 34.74
N THR A 717 34.57 16.64 34.79
CA THR A 717 34.42 17.65 35.84
C THR A 717 33.66 17.04 37.02
N ILE A 718 34.13 17.25 38.24
CA ILE A 718 33.40 16.89 39.47
C ILE A 718 32.82 18.16 40.09
N LYS A 719 31.53 18.11 40.44
CA LYS A 719 30.83 19.16 41.19
C LYS A 719 30.98 18.89 42.69
N VAL A 720 31.37 19.90 43.47
CA VAL A 720 31.56 19.80 44.92
C VAL A 720 30.92 21.00 45.62
N LYS A 721 30.10 20.76 46.66
CA LYS A 721 29.64 21.82 47.57
C LYS A 721 30.69 21.98 48.66
N VAL A 722 31.23 23.18 48.79
CA VAL A 722 32.28 23.48 49.77
C VAL A 722 31.65 23.69 51.15
N LYS A 723 32.25 23.10 52.19
CA LYS A 723 31.82 23.32 53.59
C LYS A 723 31.99 24.78 54.00
#